data_AF-A0A851EWG8-F1
#
_entry.id   AF-A0A851EWG8-F1
#
_cell.length_a   1.000
_cell.length_b   1.000
_cell.length_c   1.000
_cell.angle_alpha   90.00
_cell.angle_beta   90.00
_cell.angle_gamma   90.00
#
_symmetry.space_group_name_H-M   'P 1'
#
loop_
_entity.id
_entity.type
_entity.pdbx_description
1 polymer ?
#
loop_
_entity_poly.entity_id
_entity_poly.type
_entity_poly.pdbx_seq_one_letter_code
_entity_poly.pdbx_strand_id
1 'polypeptide(L)'
;SEKCSNVSLRTLPNQAESFPTDISLKLTMVRGKSGCPDPRLQRQLRGQLRLLENDSREVMAVFSELSARLLSIHSDQDLIVVTFKTFEEIWKFLTYHSLGFINHCMENLFLDQSFWLCSQEEEETGIEVWINEKSLHLMCRSLLLQEGSFFVLCPDHLIRNVSTDNEIKLYFETGDFTEDITGGSVDSDSTVFDASLEPLNPFHQWFLKGYSNPIDLACKTESKSLGSVAGGSCLAVTNYASLVSEELSFQEGDKIEILGYFIECMEWFLGRHVLSGQIGFVKTSHVKLDLSKNESQDLDFLEAEELSFFSKEKKMEEVIQLLKQISITDVCSVYRMDELEEPEFQKAHEYEAPSSRSTTGSTSNNGKIEELLKNFKNLEATQAGEPTTEGKESPSSSKTDIFSPPEGPGFHVCQDDIQASDNFQSLLLFLNRKEYVTNFKSLYDFSYSFANSMFHGFSEEEELVSFLRLAREEAKKAGMSWALARLCFLLGRLSVKKLKFSQARVYFEEALRAVAGEFNDLYFVIALYTNLTVIYLMQKNKEKCAHVFDKAASLLMGIPNYICSADLESDILKYALKRTILSQSKHAEARACFLLAKHYSAHKQHQEALPYLERFQLLLKDLSLQNNLSTKCYFRLAECYNERCLPHIVLSCIKVTSSQSSSNLTDALRRIDLVIKNAPKLYGLRKLGQTFPSQIAPYLIQALSSVFTLEHQGLCSTICLSLAKLYSHHKRYGKAISYLRKALDSVSAKPEETLDYLLSLAWLYILHKQYDVALGILNTVVGYSWSNPQHLGIAYNMLAIALRRTNNTKEAAKSYYKALCLSEETEVTHNQAIALANLGALCLHAAASRLAEHYFIKAVRLFSKLPSVDCGQDFIQVLLQLGCLYVCGTQREKGRFYYEWALLVAMETSHLESQLQAIKLLCQFYSTVVPNEAQCVIYNEYQLSLVRKMSNKALEGQILETISQLYLSLGTERAYRSALEYTKRSLGIFIDLQKKEREAYAWLRAGKIYYVLRQNELVDLYIQV
;
A
#
# COMPACT_ATOMS: atom_id res chain seq x y z
N SER A 1 71.33 -7.44 40.22
CA SER A 1 71.30 -6.04 40.71
C SER A 1 70.73 -5.22 39.56
N GLU A 2 69.67 -4.44 39.66
CA GLU A 2 69.37 -3.38 40.62
C GLU A 2 67.92 -2.91 40.46
N LYS A 3 67.43 -2.21 41.48
CA LYS A 3 66.09 -1.62 41.63
C LYS A 3 66.01 -0.21 41.00
N CYS A 4 64.76 0.18 40.62
CA CYS A 4 64.13 1.53 40.68
C CYS A 4 64.84 2.69 39.94
N SER A 5 64.20 3.62 39.19
CA SER A 5 63.04 4.46 39.50
C SER A 5 62.73 5.44 38.34
N ASN A 6 61.44 5.61 38.02
CA ASN A 6 60.68 6.70 37.37
C ASN A 6 61.36 7.91 36.67
N VAL A 7 60.95 8.15 35.40
CA VAL A 7 60.42 9.45 34.93
C VAL A 7 59.24 9.20 33.98
N SER A 8 58.14 9.89 34.24
CA SER A 8 56.83 9.83 33.58
C SER A 8 56.78 10.59 32.25
N LEU A 9 56.23 9.97 31.21
CA LEU A 9 55.62 10.65 30.06
C LEU A 9 54.14 10.25 30.02
N ARG A 10 53.28 11.16 30.48
CA ARG A 10 51.83 11.12 30.25
C ARG A 10 51.58 11.51 28.79
N THR A 11 51.23 10.54 27.97
CA THR A 11 50.45 10.75 26.74
C THR A 11 49.02 10.28 27.02
N LEU A 12 48.08 11.22 27.03
CA LEU A 12 46.63 10.94 27.05
C LEU A 12 46.21 10.38 25.68
N PRO A 13 45.25 9.43 25.62
CA PRO A 13 44.82 8.83 24.37
C PRO A 13 43.71 9.68 23.71
N ASN A 14 43.98 10.24 22.53
CA ASN A 14 42.93 10.65 21.60
C ASN A 14 42.41 9.38 20.91
N GLN A 15 41.25 8.86 21.33
CA GLN A 15 40.52 7.88 20.52
C GLN A 15 39.90 8.63 19.34
N ALA A 16 40.41 8.39 18.13
CA ALA A 16 39.69 8.76 16.92
C ALA A 16 38.43 7.89 16.82
N GLU A 17 37.24 8.49 16.93
CA GLU A 17 35.97 7.78 16.66
C GLU A 17 36.00 7.24 15.23
N SER A 18 36.11 5.93 15.04
CA SER A 18 36.01 5.31 13.71
C SER A 18 34.54 5.27 13.29
N PHE A 19 34.14 6.15 12.38
CA PHE A 19 32.78 6.15 11.84
C PHE A 19 32.54 4.94 10.91
N PRO A 20 31.44 4.19 11.08
CA PRO A 20 31.13 3.05 10.22
C PRO A 20 30.72 3.53 8.82
N THR A 21 31.22 2.86 7.78
CA THR A 21 30.92 3.14 6.36
C THR A 21 29.72 2.37 5.81
N ASP A 22 29.30 1.36 6.55
CA ASP A 22 28.32 0.34 6.18
C ASP A 22 27.57 -0.17 7.42
N ILE A 23 26.34 -0.62 7.19
CA ILE A 23 25.43 -1.10 8.23
C ILE A 23 25.00 -2.52 7.90
N SER A 24 25.22 -3.44 8.85
CA SER A 24 24.77 -4.82 8.76
C SER A 24 23.34 -4.97 9.29
N LEU A 25 22.47 -5.51 8.46
CA LEU A 25 21.10 -5.90 8.78
C LEU A 25 21.06 -7.41 9.00
N LYS A 26 20.82 -7.85 10.23
CA LYS A 26 20.75 -9.27 10.56
C LYS A 26 19.31 -9.76 10.50
N LEU A 27 19.05 -10.77 9.69
CA LEU A 27 17.71 -11.31 9.46
C LEU A 27 17.48 -12.54 10.35
N THR A 28 16.40 -12.53 11.12
CA THR A 28 15.99 -13.65 11.96
C THR A 28 14.53 -14.03 11.73
N MET A 29 14.28 -15.30 11.44
CA MET A 29 12.95 -15.89 11.38
C MET A 29 12.43 -16.14 12.79
N VAL A 30 11.30 -15.53 13.12
CA VAL A 30 10.71 -15.53 14.46
C VAL A 30 9.27 -16.05 14.40
N ARG A 31 8.81 -16.71 15.47
CA ARG A 31 7.39 -17.09 15.63
C ARG A 31 6.66 -16.02 16.45
N GLY A 32 5.63 -15.42 15.87
CA GLY A 32 5.08 -14.13 16.33
C GLY A 32 4.50 -14.08 17.74
N LYS A 33 4.04 -15.21 18.30
CA LYS A 33 3.51 -15.25 19.68
C LYS A 33 4.58 -15.45 20.76
N SER A 34 5.75 -15.98 20.41
CA SER A 34 6.81 -16.31 21.36
C SER A 34 8.06 -15.47 21.20
N GLY A 35 8.25 -14.78 20.07
CA GLY A 35 9.49 -14.06 19.77
C GLY A 35 10.70 -15.01 19.60
N CYS A 36 10.46 -16.33 19.60
CA CYS A 36 11.53 -17.31 19.55
C CYS A 36 12.01 -17.55 18.11
N PRO A 37 13.33 -17.62 17.87
CA PRO A 37 13.87 -17.92 16.56
C PRO A 37 13.56 -19.37 16.17
N ASP A 38 13.11 -19.58 14.92
CA ASP A 38 12.86 -20.92 14.38
C ASP A 38 14.04 -21.38 13.50
N PRO A 39 14.83 -22.39 13.93
CA PRO A 39 16.01 -22.83 13.19
C PRO A 39 15.70 -23.56 11.89
N ARG A 40 14.46 -24.05 11.68
CA ARG A 40 14.05 -24.68 10.42
C ARG A 40 13.70 -23.60 9.39
N LEU A 41 12.92 -22.61 9.79
CA LEU A 41 12.56 -21.47 8.94
C LEU A 41 13.79 -20.60 8.64
N GLN A 42 14.69 -20.40 9.61
CA GLN A 42 15.95 -19.69 9.38
C GLN A 42 16.80 -20.36 8.29
N ARG A 43 16.81 -21.70 8.22
CA ARG A 43 17.50 -22.42 7.14
C ARG A 43 16.86 -22.18 5.77
N GLN A 44 15.53 -22.07 5.71
CA GLN A 44 14.82 -21.73 4.48
C GLN A 44 15.14 -20.29 4.03
N LEU A 45 15.09 -19.32 4.96
CA LEU A 45 15.47 -17.94 4.71
C LEU A 45 16.92 -17.84 4.20
N ARG A 46 17.86 -18.57 4.84
CA ARG A 46 19.26 -18.64 4.39
C ARG A 46 19.38 -19.18 2.97
N GLY A 47 18.60 -20.20 2.62
CA GLY A 47 18.53 -20.73 1.25
C GLY A 47 18.08 -19.66 0.26
N GLN A 48 17.05 -18.87 0.59
CA GLN A 48 16.59 -17.76 -0.25
C GLN A 48 17.64 -16.64 -0.39
N LEU A 49 18.33 -16.30 0.70
CA LEU A 49 19.43 -15.32 0.66
C LEU A 49 20.55 -15.75 -0.29
N ARG A 50 20.94 -17.03 -0.29
CA ARG A 50 21.95 -17.57 -1.23
C ARG A 50 21.51 -17.41 -2.68
N LEU A 51 20.24 -17.69 -2.98
CA LEU A 51 19.72 -17.55 -4.33
C LEU A 51 19.76 -16.10 -4.84
N LEU A 52 19.52 -15.12 -3.96
CA LEU A 52 19.53 -13.69 -4.30
C LEU A 52 20.90 -13.03 -4.18
N GLU A 53 21.89 -13.68 -3.57
CA GLU A 53 23.28 -13.20 -3.48
C GLU A 53 23.88 -12.96 -4.88
N ASN A 54 23.51 -13.80 -5.85
CA ASN A 54 23.99 -13.74 -7.23
C ASN A 54 23.09 -12.94 -8.20
N ASP A 55 21.78 -12.77 -7.91
CA ASP A 55 20.83 -11.95 -8.70
C ASP A 55 20.06 -10.99 -7.79
N SER A 56 20.75 -9.94 -7.35
CA SER A 56 20.27 -9.02 -6.31
C SER A 56 19.31 -7.93 -6.81
N ARG A 57 18.82 -7.98 -8.05
CA ARG A 57 18.00 -6.90 -8.64
C ARG A 57 16.72 -6.61 -7.85
N GLU A 58 16.04 -7.65 -7.38
CA GLU A 58 14.83 -7.51 -6.56
C GLU A 58 15.17 -6.92 -5.18
N VAL A 59 16.27 -7.38 -4.57
CA VAL A 59 16.77 -6.88 -3.28
C VAL A 59 17.16 -5.40 -3.39
N MET A 60 17.86 -5.02 -4.47
CA MET A 60 18.21 -3.63 -4.80
C MET A 60 16.97 -2.75 -4.93
N ALA A 61 15.90 -3.24 -5.56
CA ALA A 61 14.65 -2.50 -5.70
C ALA A 61 14.01 -2.21 -4.33
N VAL A 62 13.92 -3.21 -3.45
CA VAL A 62 13.40 -3.04 -2.08
C VAL A 62 14.21 -2.01 -1.29
N PHE A 63 15.54 -2.12 -1.29
CA PHE A 63 16.38 -1.17 -0.56
C PHE A 63 16.35 0.22 -1.19
N SER A 64 16.16 0.35 -2.50
CA SER A 64 15.95 1.65 -3.13
C SER A 64 14.67 2.33 -2.66
N GLU A 65 13.57 1.59 -2.47
CA GLU A 65 12.35 2.13 -1.85
C GLU A 65 12.60 2.54 -0.39
N LEU A 66 13.35 1.72 0.36
CA LEU A 66 13.75 2.01 1.75
C LEU A 66 14.81 3.13 1.88
N SER A 67 15.20 3.78 0.78
CA SER A 67 16.25 4.83 0.76
C SER A 67 17.63 4.35 1.22
N ALA A 68 17.98 3.09 0.94
CA ALA A 68 19.27 2.48 1.23
C ALA A 68 19.92 1.90 -0.04
N ARG A 69 21.25 1.75 -0.02
CA ARG A 69 22.02 1.14 -1.12
C ARG A 69 22.58 -0.19 -0.64
N LEU A 70 22.26 -1.27 -1.35
CA LEU A 70 22.81 -2.59 -1.05
C LEU A 70 24.29 -2.66 -1.47
N LEU A 71 25.15 -3.15 -0.57
CA LEU A 71 26.57 -3.41 -0.83
C LEU A 71 26.81 -4.90 -1.10
N SER A 72 26.37 -5.74 -0.18
CA SER A 72 26.56 -7.19 -0.25
C SER A 72 25.48 -7.93 0.52
N ILE A 73 25.30 -9.20 0.17
CA ILE A 73 24.49 -10.16 0.91
C ILE A 73 25.45 -11.23 1.41
N HIS A 74 25.46 -11.49 2.71
CA HIS A 74 26.27 -12.56 3.33
C HIS A 74 25.33 -13.61 3.89
N SER A 75 24.93 -14.54 3.02
CA SER A 75 23.94 -15.56 3.33
C SER A 75 24.35 -16.47 4.50
N ASP A 76 25.62 -16.86 4.60
CA ASP A 76 26.11 -17.72 5.70
C ASP A 76 26.01 -17.08 7.10
N GLN A 77 25.98 -15.75 7.16
CA GLN A 77 25.86 -14.98 8.40
C GLN A 77 24.44 -14.44 8.61
N ASP A 78 23.52 -14.70 7.69
CA ASP A 78 22.16 -14.13 7.63
C ASP A 78 22.17 -12.59 7.63
N LEU A 79 23.18 -11.99 6.97
CA LEU A 79 23.39 -10.54 6.93
C LEU A 79 23.15 -9.96 5.55
N ILE A 80 22.57 -8.76 5.53
CA ILE A 80 22.58 -7.86 4.38
C ILE A 80 23.32 -6.60 4.77
N VAL A 81 24.30 -6.18 3.96
CA VAL A 81 25.09 -4.97 4.22
C VAL A 81 24.59 -3.86 3.33
N VAL A 82 24.23 -2.73 3.94
CA VAL A 82 23.75 -1.53 3.25
C VAL A 82 24.59 -0.31 3.58
N THR A 83 24.52 0.69 2.73
CA THR A 83 25.21 1.98 2.90
C THR A 83 24.32 3.13 2.45
N PHE A 84 24.69 4.33 2.86
CA PHE A 84 23.99 5.58 2.61
C PHE A 84 24.99 6.62 2.12
N LYS A 85 24.64 7.39 1.09
CA LYS A 85 25.49 8.48 0.58
C LYS A 85 25.13 9.85 1.13
N THR A 86 23.88 10.06 1.53
CA THR A 86 23.38 11.36 1.98
C THR A 86 22.68 11.24 3.33
N PHE A 87 22.61 12.34 4.07
CA PHE A 87 21.83 12.40 5.31
C PHE A 87 20.34 12.10 5.05
N GLU A 88 19.80 12.54 3.93
CA GLU A 88 18.40 12.29 3.57
C GLU A 88 18.11 10.79 3.36
N GLU A 89 19.04 10.04 2.75
CA GLU A 89 18.93 8.58 2.59
C GLU A 89 18.84 7.86 3.95
N ILE A 90 19.81 8.11 4.84
CA ILE A 90 19.86 7.45 6.15
C ILE A 90 18.71 7.87 7.06
N TRP A 91 18.27 9.13 6.99
CA TRP A 91 17.13 9.60 7.77
C TRP A 91 15.82 8.94 7.32
N LYS A 92 15.53 8.87 6.01
CA LYS A 92 14.32 8.16 5.53
C LYS A 92 14.34 6.69 5.95
N PHE A 93 15.48 6.04 5.85
CA PHE A 93 15.66 4.67 6.33
C PHE A 93 15.39 4.52 7.83
N LEU A 94 15.92 5.43 8.66
CA LEU A 94 15.64 5.49 10.11
C LEU A 94 14.14 5.68 10.41
N THR A 95 13.45 6.51 9.63
CA THR A 95 12.01 6.70 9.74
C THR A 95 11.26 5.41 9.41
N TYR A 96 11.61 4.72 8.33
CA TYR A 96 11.01 3.44 7.96
C TYR A 96 11.31 2.32 8.96
N HIS A 97 12.49 2.31 9.56
CA HIS A 97 12.83 1.43 10.69
C HIS A 97 11.90 1.70 11.88
N SER A 98 11.80 2.95 12.31
CA SER A 98 10.98 3.38 13.47
C SER A 98 9.47 3.16 13.25
N LEU A 99 9.01 3.25 11.98
CA LEU A 99 7.64 2.96 11.61
C LEU A 99 7.33 1.46 11.54
N GLY A 100 8.36 0.59 11.48
CA GLY A 100 8.25 -0.87 11.45
C GLY A 100 8.14 -1.46 10.04
N PHE A 101 8.54 -0.73 9.00
CA PHE A 101 8.33 -1.17 7.61
C PHE A 101 9.37 -2.18 7.13
N ILE A 102 10.60 -2.12 7.64
CA ILE A 102 11.73 -2.91 7.14
C ILE A 102 11.44 -4.42 7.26
N ASN A 103 10.92 -4.86 8.42
CA ASN A 103 10.55 -6.26 8.67
C ASN A 103 9.59 -6.79 7.60
N HIS A 104 8.49 -6.06 7.36
CA HIS A 104 7.47 -6.46 6.40
C HIS A 104 7.92 -6.34 4.93
N CYS A 105 8.82 -5.40 4.61
CA CYS A 105 9.45 -5.35 3.30
C CYS A 105 10.27 -6.62 3.05
N MET A 106 11.04 -7.10 4.04
CA MET A 106 11.79 -8.36 3.93
C MET A 106 10.87 -9.57 3.82
N GLU A 107 9.76 -9.60 4.54
CA GLU A 107 8.76 -10.67 4.42
C GLU A 107 8.16 -10.74 3.02
N ASN A 108 7.82 -9.60 2.41
CA ASN A 108 7.31 -9.57 1.04
C ASN A 108 8.36 -9.99 -0.01
N LEU A 109 9.64 -9.79 0.28
CA LEU A 109 10.74 -10.15 -0.61
C LEU A 109 11.11 -11.63 -0.52
N PHE A 110 11.25 -12.17 0.69
CA PHE A 110 11.81 -13.50 0.91
C PHE A 110 10.78 -14.61 1.11
N LEU A 111 9.52 -14.28 1.42
CA LEU A 111 8.51 -15.29 1.73
C LEU A 111 7.60 -15.57 0.54
N ASP A 112 7.54 -16.85 0.18
CA ASP A 112 6.78 -17.34 -0.98
C ASP A 112 5.26 -17.15 -0.81
N GLN A 113 4.53 -17.23 -1.93
CA GLN A 113 3.06 -17.15 -1.94
C GLN A 113 2.39 -18.19 -1.01
N SER A 114 3.03 -19.33 -0.79
CA SER A 114 2.55 -20.40 0.10
C SER A 114 2.57 -20.02 1.58
N PHE A 115 3.46 -19.12 1.99
CA PHE A 115 3.59 -18.62 3.35
C PHE A 115 2.36 -17.78 3.73
N TRP A 116 1.93 -16.88 2.85
CA TRP A 116 0.76 -16.02 3.06
C TRP A 116 -0.56 -16.80 3.21
N LEU A 117 -0.58 -18.05 2.77
CA LEU A 117 -1.70 -18.98 2.89
C LEU A 117 -1.60 -19.93 4.10
N CYS A 118 -0.42 -20.01 4.74
CA CYS A 118 -0.14 -20.86 5.90
C CYS A 118 -0.26 -20.14 7.24
N SER A 119 -0.08 -18.82 7.25
CA SER A 119 0.19 -17.98 8.43
C SER A 119 -0.85 -17.99 9.57
N GLN A 120 -1.92 -18.80 9.49
CA GLN A 120 -2.94 -18.92 10.52
C GLN A 120 -2.90 -20.19 11.38
N GLU A 121 -2.29 -21.28 10.92
CA GLU A 121 -2.31 -22.55 11.67
C GLU A 121 -1.05 -22.78 12.52
N GLU A 122 0.04 -22.09 12.20
CA GLU A 122 1.32 -22.15 12.92
C GLU A 122 1.79 -20.72 13.24
N GLU A 123 1.63 -20.31 14.50
CA GLU A 123 2.30 -19.17 15.18
C GLU A 123 2.89 -18.07 14.28
N GLU A 124 2.09 -17.11 13.78
CA GLU A 124 2.47 -15.89 13.02
C GLU A 124 3.98 -15.74 12.74
N THR A 125 4.52 -16.60 11.88
CA THR A 125 5.97 -16.60 11.63
C THR A 125 6.31 -15.34 10.84
N GLY A 126 7.40 -14.65 11.15
CA GLY A 126 7.79 -13.39 10.49
C GLY A 126 9.29 -13.20 10.43
N ILE A 127 9.74 -12.17 9.72
CA ILE A 127 11.15 -11.78 9.65
C ILE A 127 11.36 -10.56 10.55
N GLU A 128 12.21 -10.70 11.55
CA GLU A 128 12.75 -9.58 12.31
C GLU A 128 14.12 -9.18 11.76
N VAL A 129 14.30 -7.88 11.55
CA VAL A 129 15.56 -7.30 11.09
C VAL A 129 16.21 -6.57 12.26
N TRP A 130 17.36 -7.08 12.69
CA TRP A 130 18.17 -6.45 13.73
C TRP A 130 19.19 -5.52 13.11
N ILE A 131 19.20 -4.28 13.58
CA ILE A 131 20.12 -3.23 13.17
C ILE A 131 20.91 -2.76 14.39
N ASN A 132 22.21 -2.58 14.24
CA ASN A 132 23.00 -1.94 15.29
C ASN A 132 22.71 -0.42 15.29
N GLU A 133 21.76 -0.01 16.13
CA GLU A 133 21.32 1.39 16.24
C GLU A 133 22.48 2.33 16.54
N LYS A 134 23.46 1.91 17.37
CA LYS A 134 24.64 2.73 17.68
C LYS A 134 25.46 3.03 16.42
N SER A 135 25.72 2.01 15.60
CA SER A 135 26.43 2.19 14.33
C SER A 135 25.66 3.07 13.36
N LEU A 136 24.33 2.92 13.32
CA LEU A 136 23.45 3.72 12.46
C LEU A 136 23.45 5.20 12.88
N HIS A 137 23.37 5.49 14.18
CA HIS A 137 23.48 6.84 14.73
C HIS A 137 24.87 7.46 14.49
N LEU A 138 25.96 6.68 14.64
CA LEU A 138 27.32 7.15 14.33
C LEU A 138 27.49 7.46 12.84
N MET A 139 26.96 6.62 11.94
CA MET A 139 26.98 6.88 10.49
C MET A 139 26.17 8.14 10.15
N CYS A 140 25.00 8.31 10.78
CA CYS A 140 24.17 9.50 10.63
C CYS A 140 24.91 10.78 11.07
N ARG A 141 25.60 10.73 12.22
CA ARG A 141 26.47 11.81 12.71
C ARG A 141 27.61 12.09 11.72
N SER A 142 28.23 11.06 11.15
CA SER A 142 29.30 11.22 10.17
C SER A 142 28.82 11.92 8.89
N LEU A 143 27.64 11.57 8.38
CA LEU A 143 27.04 12.20 7.21
C LEU A 143 26.63 13.65 7.48
N LEU A 144 26.13 13.94 8.69
CA LEU A 144 25.86 15.32 9.13
C LEU A 144 27.13 16.17 9.20
N LEU A 145 28.24 15.61 9.70
CA LEU A 145 29.54 16.30 9.74
C LEU A 145 30.06 16.58 8.32
N GLN A 146 29.85 15.67 7.37
CA GLN A 146 30.23 15.87 5.96
C GLN A 146 29.42 16.98 5.27
N GLU A 147 28.18 17.24 5.71
CA GLU A 147 27.36 18.34 5.20
C GLU A 147 27.80 19.74 5.70
N GLY A 148 28.72 19.83 6.66
CA GLY A 148 29.37 21.08 7.08
C GLY A 148 28.61 21.94 8.08
N SER A 149 27.28 21.78 8.22
CA SER A 149 26.48 22.46 9.26
C SER A 149 25.36 21.55 9.79
N PHE A 150 25.08 21.60 11.09
CA PHE A 150 24.01 20.84 11.73
C PHE A 150 23.59 21.45 13.07
N PHE A 151 22.37 21.13 13.50
CA PHE A 151 21.80 21.64 14.73
C PHE A 151 22.04 20.70 15.92
N VAL A 152 22.23 21.24 17.10
CA VAL A 152 22.53 20.48 18.32
C VAL A 152 21.61 20.97 19.44
N LEU A 153 21.14 20.04 20.27
CA LEU A 153 20.50 20.39 21.53
C LEU A 153 21.56 20.51 22.62
N CYS A 154 21.72 21.71 23.18
CA CYS A 154 22.68 21.95 24.24
C CYS A 154 22.07 21.64 25.64
N PRO A 155 22.91 21.44 26.67
CA PRO A 155 22.45 21.12 28.03
C PRO A 155 21.55 22.17 28.69
N ASP A 156 21.57 23.40 28.15
CA ASP A 156 20.69 24.52 28.51
C ASP A 156 19.30 24.43 27.83
N HIS A 157 18.99 23.31 27.19
CA HIS A 157 17.80 23.07 26.37
C HIS A 157 17.66 23.99 25.15
N LEU A 158 18.74 24.69 24.75
CA LEU A 158 18.74 25.58 23.60
C LEU A 158 19.27 24.85 22.36
N ILE A 159 18.65 25.15 21.22
CA ILE A 159 19.07 24.61 19.92
C ILE A 159 20.10 25.55 19.30
N ARG A 160 21.28 25.04 18.92
CA ARG A 160 22.37 25.81 18.31
C ARG A 160 22.77 25.23 16.96
N ASN A 161 23.19 26.08 16.02
CA ASN A 161 23.74 25.64 14.74
C ASN A 161 25.27 25.61 14.85
N VAL A 162 25.87 24.45 14.55
CA VAL A 162 27.31 24.22 14.58
C VAL A 162 27.79 24.07 13.15
N SER A 163 28.73 24.91 12.73
CA SER A 163 29.46 24.77 11.47
C SER A 163 30.87 24.19 11.71
N THR A 164 31.42 23.51 10.70
CA THR A 164 32.76 22.88 10.77
C THR A 164 33.92 23.86 10.96
N ASP A 165 33.69 25.17 10.80
CA ASP A 165 34.69 26.23 11.03
C ASP A 165 34.76 26.70 12.50
N ASN A 166 34.21 25.93 13.44
CA ASN A 166 34.15 26.24 14.88
C ASN A 166 33.41 27.53 15.27
N GLU A 167 32.68 28.16 14.35
CA GLU A 167 31.76 29.25 14.68
C GLU A 167 30.43 28.67 15.19
N ILE A 168 30.26 28.65 16.52
CA ILE A 168 28.95 28.40 17.12
C ILE A 168 28.10 29.65 16.88
N LYS A 169 27.22 29.60 15.88
CA LYS A 169 26.15 30.58 15.78
C LYS A 169 25.10 30.20 16.80
N LEU A 170 25.08 30.95 17.91
CA LEU A 170 23.94 30.98 18.81
C LEU A 170 22.71 31.26 17.95
N TYR A 171 21.70 30.39 18.02
CA TYR A 171 20.36 30.75 17.59
C TYR A 171 19.74 31.62 18.70
N PHE A 172 20.37 32.78 18.93
CA PHE A 172 19.87 33.94 19.63
C PHE A 172 20.21 35.13 18.75
N GLU A 173 19.19 35.76 18.17
CA GLU A 173 19.37 37.02 17.45
C GLU A 173 19.80 38.10 18.44
N THR A 174 21.03 38.58 18.29
CA THR A 174 21.56 39.75 18.98
C THR A 174 20.65 40.95 18.71
N GLY A 175 19.97 41.42 19.75
CA GLY A 175 19.39 42.76 19.77
C GLY A 175 20.51 43.77 19.99
N ASP A 176 20.52 44.81 19.15
CA ASP A 176 21.32 46.02 19.33
C ASP A 176 21.14 46.57 20.76
N PHE A 177 22.20 46.48 21.56
CA PHE A 177 22.45 47.44 22.62
C PHE A 177 23.64 48.28 22.19
N THR A 178 23.35 49.44 21.60
CA THR A 178 24.31 50.53 21.54
C THR A 178 24.45 51.13 22.94
N GLU A 179 25.72 51.25 23.33
CA GLU A 179 26.31 52.13 24.33
C GLU A 179 26.43 51.66 25.79
N ASP A 180 27.71 51.66 26.18
CA ASP A 180 28.30 51.82 27.50
C ASP A 180 28.28 50.65 28.50
N ILE A 181 29.36 49.86 28.48
CA ILE A 181 30.28 49.74 29.63
C ILE A 181 31.70 49.49 29.10
N THR A 182 32.61 50.35 29.53
CA THR A 182 34.04 50.33 29.28
C THR A 182 34.75 49.25 30.10
N GLY A 183 35.72 48.57 29.46
CA GLY A 183 36.93 48.06 30.11
C GLY A 183 36.83 46.74 30.88
N GLY A 184 37.31 45.66 30.26
CA GLY A 184 37.60 44.41 30.96
C GLY A 184 38.17 43.33 30.05
N SER A 185 39.49 43.33 29.86
CA SER A 185 40.24 42.22 29.30
C SER A 185 40.14 41.02 30.25
N VAL A 186 39.63 39.89 29.76
CA VAL A 186 39.86 38.55 30.33
C VAL A 186 39.93 37.54 29.19
N ASP A 187 40.99 36.74 29.21
CA ASP A 187 41.34 35.67 28.29
C ASP A 187 40.15 34.81 27.82
N SER A 188 40.00 34.66 26.50
CA SER A 188 39.15 33.62 25.92
C SER A 188 39.87 32.29 25.98
N ASP A 189 39.68 31.57 27.09
CA ASP A 189 39.95 30.15 27.18
C ASP A 189 39.26 29.44 26.02
N SER A 190 40.08 28.79 25.18
CA SER A 190 39.63 27.83 24.19
C SER A 190 38.94 26.67 24.89
N THR A 191 37.60 26.71 25.01
CA THR A 191 36.82 25.57 25.46
C THR A 191 36.93 24.48 24.40
N VAL A 192 37.84 23.54 24.66
CA VAL A 192 37.94 22.25 23.99
C VAL A 192 36.56 21.61 23.94
N PHE A 193 36.11 21.24 22.75
CA PHE A 193 34.84 20.54 22.51
C PHE A 193 34.79 19.25 23.33
N ASP A 194 33.87 19.16 24.29
CA ASP A 194 33.45 17.87 24.81
C ASP A 194 32.65 17.14 23.74
N ALA A 195 33.00 15.88 23.50
CA ALA A 195 32.38 14.97 22.53
C ALA A 195 30.89 14.63 22.83
N SER A 196 30.25 15.32 23.77
CA SER A 196 28.97 14.98 24.41
C SER A 196 27.74 15.71 23.86
N LEU A 197 27.87 16.53 22.82
CA LEU A 197 26.74 17.26 22.23
C LEU A 197 25.94 16.35 21.28
N GLU A 198 24.71 16.02 21.65
CA GLU A 198 23.81 15.18 20.84
C GLU A 198 23.15 15.99 19.70
N PRO A 199 23.25 15.52 18.45
CA PRO A 199 22.57 16.17 17.33
C PRO A 199 21.05 16.07 17.49
N LEU A 200 20.31 17.07 16.99
CA LEU A 200 18.86 16.97 16.94
C LEU A 200 18.39 15.74 16.17
N ASN A 201 17.15 15.33 16.46
CA ASN A 201 16.53 14.25 15.71
C ASN A 201 16.53 14.57 14.20
N PRO A 202 16.59 13.55 13.34
CA PRO A 202 16.79 13.79 11.91
C PRO A 202 15.69 14.61 11.22
N PHE A 203 14.44 14.51 11.68
CA PHE A 203 13.34 15.33 11.15
C PHE A 203 13.54 16.82 11.48
N HIS A 204 13.92 17.16 12.71
CA HIS A 204 14.24 18.53 13.12
C HIS A 204 15.43 19.08 12.33
N GLN A 205 16.47 18.26 12.10
CA GLN A 205 17.61 18.65 11.27
C GLN A 205 17.19 19.02 9.85
N TRP A 206 16.47 18.13 9.18
CA TRP A 206 16.00 18.37 7.82
C TRP A 206 15.11 19.61 7.75
N PHE A 207 14.18 19.75 8.69
CA PHE A 207 13.24 20.85 8.71
C PHE A 207 13.95 22.20 8.90
N LEU A 208 14.83 22.30 9.90
CA LEU A 208 15.55 23.55 10.20
C LEU A 208 16.58 23.90 9.11
N LYS A 209 17.22 22.91 8.48
CA LYS A 209 18.13 23.12 7.33
C LYS A 209 17.38 23.56 6.08
N GLY A 210 16.27 22.90 5.75
CA GLY A 210 15.49 23.19 4.55
C GLY A 210 14.71 24.51 4.61
N TYR A 211 14.42 25.00 5.82
CA TYR A 211 13.55 26.15 6.05
C TYR A 211 14.17 27.21 6.97
N SER A 212 15.40 27.63 6.65
CA SER A 212 15.96 28.89 7.15
C SER A 212 15.22 30.08 6.50
N ASN A 213 14.04 30.41 7.01
CA ASN A 213 13.21 31.47 6.43
C ASN A 213 13.89 32.86 6.51
N PRO A 214 13.57 33.79 5.57
CA PRO A 214 14.18 35.12 5.43
C PRO A 214 13.74 36.18 6.46
N ILE A 215 12.85 35.81 7.40
CA ILE A 215 12.37 36.68 8.48
C ILE A 215 12.77 36.06 9.81
N ASP A 216 14.03 36.30 10.14
CA ASP A 216 14.58 36.25 11.49
C ASP A 216 13.79 37.26 12.34
N LEU A 217 12.88 36.71 13.14
CA LEU A 217 11.93 37.40 14.00
C LEU A 217 12.25 36.92 15.41
N ALA A 218 12.96 37.76 16.16
CA ALA A 218 13.55 37.47 17.47
C ALA A 218 12.56 36.77 18.42
N CYS A 219 12.72 35.46 18.56
CA CYS A 219 11.91 34.65 19.46
C CYS A 219 12.41 34.85 20.89
N LYS A 220 11.81 35.79 21.64
CA LYS A 220 12.02 35.89 23.10
C LYS A 220 11.20 34.80 23.79
N THR A 221 11.76 33.61 23.93
CA THR A 221 11.12 32.55 24.74
C THR A 221 11.92 32.37 26.02
N GLU A 222 11.42 32.91 27.13
CA GLU A 222 11.89 32.53 28.45
C GLU A 222 11.55 31.05 28.67
N SER A 223 12.54 30.23 28.99
CA SER A 223 12.39 28.80 29.22
C SER A 223 11.53 28.55 30.46
N LYS A 224 10.24 28.28 30.27
CA LYS A 224 9.38 27.64 31.28
C LYS A 224 9.00 26.25 30.79
N SER A 225 9.21 25.28 31.66
CA SER A 225 9.39 23.86 31.35
C SER A 225 8.08 23.06 31.35
N LEU A 226 6.99 23.60 30.80
CA LEU A 226 5.72 22.87 30.82
C LEU A 226 4.89 23.07 29.54
N GLY A 227 5.45 22.64 28.40
CA GLY A 227 4.85 22.76 27.06
C GLY A 227 3.48 22.09 26.88
N SER A 228 2.46 22.67 27.50
CA SER A 228 1.08 22.19 27.55
C SER A 228 0.27 22.74 26.38
N VAL A 229 -0.47 21.85 25.71
CA VAL A 229 -1.62 22.22 24.88
C VAL A 229 -2.86 21.95 25.73
N ALA A 230 -3.71 22.95 25.93
CA ALA A 230 -4.87 22.81 26.82
C ALA A 230 -6.08 23.62 26.35
N GLY A 231 -7.28 23.09 26.60
CA GLY A 231 -8.53 23.84 26.54
C GLY A 231 -8.94 24.39 27.91
N GLY A 232 -10.13 25.01 27.98
CA GLY A 232 -10.76 25.42 29.24
C GLY A 232 -10.55 26.89 29.59
N SER A 233 -10.04 27.18 30.78
CA SER A 233 -9.89 28.55 31.26
C SER A 233 -8.53 28.84 31.88
N CYS A 234 -8.12 30.09 31.81
CA CYS A 234 -6.90 30.60 32.43
C CYS A 234 -7.20 31.81 33.32
N LEU A 235 -6.26 32.11 34.22
CA LEU A 235 -6.30 33.27 35.11
C LEU A 235 -5.24 34.28 34.67
N ALA A 236 -5.64 35.54 34.57
CA ALA A 236 -4.71 36.64 34.32
C ALA A 236 -3.78 36.83 35.51
N VAL A 237 -2.47 36.85 35.25
CA VAL A 237 -1.41 37.03 36.26
C VAL A 237 -0.94 38.48 36.32
N THR A 238 -1.27 39.27 35.30
CA THR A 238 -0.84 40.66 35.17
C THR A 238 -1.98 41.52 34.64
N ASN A 239 -2.05 42.78 35.09
CA ASN A 239 -2.93 43.78 34.51
C ASN A 239 -2.48 44.12 33.08
N TYR A 240 -3.38 44.04 32.10
CA TYR A 240 -3.10 44.38 30.70
C TYR A 240 -4.17 45.33 30.15
N ALA A 241 -3.75 46.51 29.72
CA ALA A 241 -4.58 47.48 29.02
C ALA A 241 -4.15 47.55 27.56
N SER A 242 -5.05 47.15 26.65
CA SER A 242 -4.79 47.16 25.22
C SER A 242 -4.87 48.56 24.63
N LEU A 243 -3.97 48.85 23.67
CA LEU A 243 -4.01 50.02 22.79
C LEU A 243 -4.63 49.70 21.41
N VAL A 244 -4.85 48.42 21.10
CA VAL A 244 -5.32 47.92 19.80
C VAL A 244 -6.66 47.21 19.98
N SER A 245 -7.66 47.56 19.18
CA SER A 245 -9.04 47.04 19.32
C SER A 245 -9.18 45.51 19.25
N GLU A 246 -8.16 44.82 18.74
CA GLU A 246 -8.13 43.36 18.56
C GLU A 246 -7.63 42.61 19.80
N GLU A 247 -6.96 43.29 20.72
CA GLU A 247 -6.36 42.70 21.93
C GLU A 247 -7.26 42.93 23.14
N LEU A 248 -7.38 41.89 23.97
CA LEU A 248 -8.28 41.88 25.12
C LEU A 248 -7.65 42.61 26.31
N SER A 249 -8.38 43.53 26.93
CA SER A 249 -7.95 44.17 28.19
C SER A 249 -8.52 43.43 29.40
N PHE A 250 -7.70 43.20 30.41
CA PHE A 250 -8.06 42.43 31.62
C PHE A 250 -7.22 42.85 32.83
N GLN A 251 -7.71 42.56 34.03
CA GLN A 251 -7.04 42.78 35.30
C GLN A 251 -6.50 41.47 35.88
N GLU A 252 -5.50 41.57 36.75
CA GLU A 252 -4.95 40.44 37.48
C GLU A 252 -6.06 39.74 38.30
N GLY A 253 -6.14 38.43 38.18
CA GLY A 253 -7.19 37.60 38.78
C GLY A 253 -8.42 37.38 37.90
N ASP A 254 -8.54 38.08 36.77
CA ASP A 254 -9.64 37.86 35.84
C ASP A 254 -9.58 36.46 35.22
N LYS A 255 -10.77 35.87 35.06
CA LYS A 255 -10.93 34.58 34.41
C LYS A 255 -11.17 34.77 32.92
N ILE A 256 -10.33 34.12 32.11
CA ILE A 256 -10.38 34.14 30.65
C ILE A 256 -10.68 32.72 30.14
N GLU A 257 -11.76 32.57 29.40
CA GLU A 257 -12.12 31.35 28.69
C GLU A 257 -11.27 31.23 27.42
N ILE A 258 -10.63 30.08 27.20
CA ILE A 258 -9.80 29.82 26.02
C ILE A 258 -10.72 29.41 24.86
N LEU A 259 -10.63 30.09 23.72
CA LEU A 259 -11.34 29.72 22.50
C LEU A 259 -10.41 28.88 21.62
N GLY A 260 -10.71 27.58 21.51
CA GLY A 260 -9.85 26.59 20.85
C GLY A 260 -8.78 26.05 21.81
N TYR A 261 -7.51 26.11 21.40
CA TYR A 261 -6.38 25.58 22.16
C TYR A 261 -5.44 26.68 22.64
N PHE A 262 -5.04 26.60 23.91
CA PHE A 262 -3.90 27.31 24.45
C PHE A 262 -2.63 26.51 24.13
N ILE A 263 -1.66 27.14 23.48
CA ILE A 263 -0.37 26.54 23.13
C ILE A 263 0.71 27.45 23.69
N GLU A 264 1.39 27.02 24.75
CA GLU A 264 2.33 27.86 25.50
C GLU A 264 3.45 28.45 24.63
N CYS A 265 3.91 27.70 23.62
CA CYS A 265 4.99 28.15 22.75
C CYS A 265 4.58 29.20 21.70
N MET A 266 3.29 29.53 21.59
CA MET A 266 2.78 30.62 20.77
C MET A 266 2.72 31.92 21.59
N GLU A 267 2.85 33.08 20.95
CA GLU A 267 2.84 34.36 21.69
C GLU A 267 1.41 34.77 22.10
N TRP A 268 0.44 34.41 21.26
CA TRP A 268 -0.95 34.80 21.43
C TRP A 268 -1.85 33.57 21.47
N PHE A 269 -3.03 33.72 22.07
CA PHE A 269 -4.17 32.82 21.90
C PHE A 269 -5.44 33.66 21.90
N LEU A 270 -6.56 33.06 21.46
CA LEU A 270 -7.85 33.74 21.46
C LEU A 270 -8.58 33.46 22.78
N GLY A 271 -8.94 34.52 23.50
CA GLY A 271 -9.62 34.42 24.79
C GLY A 271 -10.94 35.17 24.79
N ARG A 272 -11.91 34.65 25.56
CA ARG A 272 -13.14 35.37 25.93
C ARG A 272 -13.05 35.78 27.40
N HIS A 273 -13.18 37.07 27.66
CA HIS A 273 -13.26 37.57 29.03
C HIS A 273 -14.63 37.21 29.62
N VAL A 274 -14.65 36.47 30.73
CA VAL A 274 -15.89 35.90 31.29
C VAL A 274 -16.89 36.97 31.74
N LEU A 275 -16.41 38.11 32.25
CA LEU A 275 -17.28 39.17 32.77
C LEU A 275 -17.81 40.12 31.68
N SER A 276 -16.98 40.47 30.69
CA SER A 276 -17.37 41.43 29.63
C SER A 276 -17.92 40.74 28.38
N GLY A 277 -17.72 39.43 28.23
CA GLY A 277 -18.09 38.67 27.03
C GLY A 277 -17.25 39.02 25.80
N GLN A 278 -16.29 39.94 25.92
CA GLN A 278 -15.43 40.37 24.81
C GLN A 278 -14.45 39.26 24.42
N ILE A 279 -14.26 39.10 23.12
CA ILE A 279 -13.32 38.15 22.53
C ILE A 279 -12.15 38.95 21.95
N GLY A 280 -10.92 38.51 22.19
CA GLY A 280 -9.73 39.16 21.65
C GLY A 280 -8.47 38.33 21.83
N PHE A 281 -7.38 38.83 21.26
CA PHE A 281 -6.06 38.24 21.45
C PHE A 281 -5.54 38.47 22.87
N VAL A 282 -5.00 37.42 23.48
CA VAL A 282 -4.40 37.42 24.82
C VAL A 282 -2.98 36.89 24.72
N LYS A 283 -2.03 37.57 25.37
CA LYS A 283 -0.64 37.11 25.44
C LYS A 283 -0.52 35.89 26.34
N THR A 284 0.14 34.83 25.85
CA THR A 284 0.35 33.59 26.62
C THR A 284 1.17 33.82 27.89
N SER A 285 2.12 34.77 27.88
CA SER A 285 2.95 35.11 29.04
C SER A 285 2.22 35.82 30.18
N HIS A 286 1.02 36.37 29.93
CA HIS A 286 0.26 37.15 30.91
C HIS A 286 -0.77 36.31 31.69
N VAL A 287 -0.88 35.02 31.38
CA VAL A 287 -1.90 34.14 31.93
C VAL A 287 -1.29 32.85 32.49
N LYS A 288 -1.99 32.24 33.44
CA LYS A 288 -1.65 30.91 33.98
C LYS A 288 -2.84 29.97 33.83
N LEU A 289 -2.60 28.74 33.40
CA LEU A 289 -3.64 27.73 33.23
C LEU A 289 -4.28 27.37 34.58
N ASP A 290 -5.61 27.32 34.62
CA ASP A 290 -6.38 26.86 35.78
C ASP A 290 -6.44 25.33 35.78
N LEU A 291 -5.45 24.70 36.43
CA LEU A 291 -5.29 23.24 36.48
C LEU A 291 -6.40 22.51 37.27
N SER A 292 -7.29 23.22 37.96
CA SER A 292 -8.24 22.64 38.91
C SER A 292 -9.51 22.02 38.29
N LYS A 293 -9.76 22.25 36.98
CA LYS A 293 -10.98 21.78 36.27
C LYS A 293 -10.73 21.04 34.96
N ASN A 294 -9.48 20.88 34.55
CA ASN A 294 -9.16 20.23 33.29
C ASN A 294 -8.96 18.73 33.54
N GLU A 295 -10.01 17.94 33.32
CA GLU A 295 -9.84 16.50 33.10
C GLU A 295 -8.95 16.36 31.87
N SER A 296 -7.74 15.80 32.05
CA SER A 296 -6.84 15.45 30.96
C SER A 296 -7.54 14.40 30.09
N GLN A 297 -8.27 14.84 29.07
CA GLN A 297 -8.77 13.95 28.05
C GLN A 297 -7.59 13.66 27.14
N ASP A 298 -7.31 12.38 26.90
CA ASP A 298 -6.09 11.92 26.22
C ASP A 298 -5.95 12.41 24.75
N LEU A 299 -6.71 13.40 24.26
CA LEU A 299 -6.63 13.97 22.90
C LEU A 299 -6.82 15.51 22.87
N ASP A 300 -6.15 16.24 23.76
CA ASP A 300 -6.28 17.71 23.95
C ASP A 300 -5.89 18.62 22.75
N PHE A 301 -5.60 18.08 21.55
CA PHE A 301 -5.12 18.88 20.41
C PHE A 301 -5.79 18.59 19.05
N LEU A 302 -6.78 17.70 18.97
CA LEU A 302 -7.57 17.44 17.74
C LEU A 302 -9.06 17.29 18.06
N GLU A 303 -9.92 18.00 17.30
CA GLU A 303 -11.38 17.81 17.42
C GLU A 303 -11.90 16.64 16.58
N ALA A 304 -13.09 16.13 16.94
CA ALA A 304 -13.75 15.03 16.24
C ALA A 304 -13.97 15.30 14.74
N GLU A 305 -14.28 16.54 14.36
CA GLU A 305 -14.43 16.93 12.95
C GLU A 305 -13.08 16.93 12.20
N GLU A 306 -11.96 17.21 12.87
CA GLU A 306 -10.62 17.14 12.26
C GLU A 306 -10.23 15.68 11.94
N LEU A 307 -10.78 14.72 12.69
CA LEU A 307 -10.61 13.29 12.42
C LEU A 307 -11.31 12.83 11.12
N SER A 308 -12.24 13.64 10.58
CA SER A 308 -12.83 13.38 9.25
C SER A 308 -11.77 13.39 8.15
N PHE A 309 -10.65 14.10 8.35
CA PHE A 309 -9.51 14.10 7.44
C PHE A 309 -9.01 12.68 7.16
N PHE A 310 -9.02 11.78 8.14
CA PHE A 310 -8.61 10.38 7.97
C PHE A 310 -9.75 9.47 7.51
N SER A 311 -10.98 9.97 7.48
CA SER A 311 -12.18 9.16 7.34
C SER A 311 -12.77 9.16 5.93
N LYS A 312 -12.29 9.98 4.97
CA LYS A 312 -12.83 10.00 3.59
C LYS A 312 -13.00 8.57 3.06
N GLU A 313 -14.25 8.17 2.94
CA GLU A 313 -14.63 6.84 2.50
C GLU A 313 -14.39 6.75 0.99
N LYS A 314 -13.43 5.93 0.58
CA LYS A 314 -13.45 5.38 -0.78
C LYS A 314 -14.71 4.55 -0.92
N LYS A 315 -15.29 4.55 -2.13
CA LYS A 315 -16.46 3.75 -2.47
C LYS A 315 -16.13 2.26 -2.29
N MET A 316 -16.46 1.71 -1.11
CA MET A 316 -16.23 0.30 -0.78
C MET A 316 -16.93 -0.65 -1.76
N GLU A 317 -17.99 -0.15 -2.39
CA GLU A 317 -18.73 -0.79 -3.48
C GLU A 317 -17.81 -1.25 -4.62
N GLU A 318 -16.78 -0.46 -4.97
CA GLU A 318 -15.84 -0.81 -6.04
C GLU A 318 -15.01 -2.06 -5.67
N VAL A 319 -14.58 -2.16 -4.41
CA VAL A 319 -13.82 -3.32 -3.90
C VAL A 319 -14.70 -4.55 -3.89
N ILE A 320 -15.94 -4.41 -3.42
CA ILE A 320 -16.92 -5.51 -3.39
C ILE A 320 -17.25 -5.98 -4.81
N GLN A 321 -17.43 -5.06 -5.76
CA GLN A 321 -17.68 -5.37 -7.15
C GLN A 321 -16.49 -6.10 -7.78
N LEU A 322 -15.26 -5.66 -7.49
CA LEU A 322 -14.05 -6.31 -7.97
C LEU A 322 -13.84 -7.70 -7.34
N LEU A 323 -14.17 -7.86 -6.06
CA LEU A 323 -14.19 -9.17 -5.40
C LEU A 323 -15.19 -10.10 -6.08
N LYS A 324 -16.42 -9.63 -6.35
CA LYS A 324 -17.44 -10.39 -7.08
C LYS A 324 -16.95 -10.80 -8.46
N GLN A 325 -16.46 -9.85 -9.26
CA GLN A 325 -16.01 -10.09 -10.64
C GLN A 325 -14.92 -11.16 -10.73
N ILE A 326 -13.96 -11.17 -9.80
CA ILE A 326 -12.84 -12.12 -9.81
C ILE A 326 -13.20 -13.42 -9.07
N SER A 327 -14.14 -13.40 -8.13
CA SER A 327 -14.61 -14.58 -7.40
C SER A 327 -15.51 -15.50 -8.24
N ILE A 328 -16.16 -14.98 -9.29
CA ILE A 328 -16.96 -15.79 -10.21
C ILE A 328 -16.01 -16.78 -10.89
N THR A 329 -16.15 -18.03 -10.48
CA THR A 329 -15.39 -19.13 -11.05
C THR A 329 -15.93 -19.43 -12.43
N ASP A 330 -15.07 -19.35 -13.45
CA ASP A 330 -15.31 -19.86 -14.81
C ASP A 330 -15.73 -21.37 -14.83
N VAL A 331 -15.71 -22.04 -13.68
CA VAL A 331 -16.10 -23.46 -13.50
C VAL A 331 -17.58 -23.68 -13.85
N CYS A 332 -18.40 -22.63 -13.81
CA CYS A 332 -19.84 -22.70 -14.08
C CYS A 332 -20.22 -22.14 -15.47
N SER A 333 -19.27 -21.60 -16.24
CA SER A 333 -19.48 -21.09 -17.60
C SER A 333 -19.00 -22.06 -18.68
N VAL A 334 -17.93 -22.79 -18.42
CA VAL A 334 -17.20 -23.59 -19.39
C VAL A 334 -16.98 -25.02 -18.89
N TYR A 335 -17.07 -26.01 -19.78
CA TYR A 335 -16.78 -27.40 -19.46
C TYR A 335 -15.32 -27.56 -19.02
N ARG A 336 -15.03 -28.52 -18.15
CA ARG A 336 -13.64 -28.77 -17.73
C ARG A 336 -12.99 -29.89 -18.53
N MET A 337 -11.78 -29.64 -19.00
CA MET A 337 -10.94 -30.66 -19.61
C MET A 337 -10.41 -31.62 -18.54
N ASP A 338 -10.34 -32.91 -18.87
CA ASP A 338 -9.76 -33.91 -17.98
C ASP A 338 -8.23 -33.95 -18.15
N GLU A 339 -7.52 -33.31 -17.22
CA GLU A 339 -6.06 -33.29 -17.19
C GLU A 339 -5.48 -34.69 -17.01
N LEU A 340 -4.78 -35.22 -18.02
CA LEU A 340 -4.10 -36.51 -17.87
C LEU A 340 -3.03 -36.43 -16.78
N GLU A 341 -2.96 -37.46 -15.93
CA GLU A 341 -1.78 -37.65 -15.08
C GLU A 341 -0.57 -37.68 -16.00
N GLU A 342 0.49 -36.92 -15.67
CA GLU A 342 1.72 -36.90 -16.47
C GLU A 342 2.07 -38.35 -16.82
N PRO A 343 2.26 -38.69 -18.11
CA PRO A 343 2.44 -40.07 -18.49
C PRO A 343 3.66 -40.61 -17.75
N GLU A 344 3.55 -41.85 -17.23
CA GLU A 344 4.50 -42.54 -16.34
C GLU A 344 5.92 -42.76 -16.91
N PHE A 345 6.32 -42.04 -17.96
CA PHE A 345 7.66 -42.06 -18.56
C PHE A 345 8.75 -41.44 -17.65
N GLN A 346 8.45 -41.09 -16.39
CA GLN A 346 9.35 -40.42 -15.44
C GLN A 346 9.70 -41.23 -14.18
N LYS A 347 9.36 -42.51 -14.08
CA LYS A 347 9.93 -43.37 -13.03
C LYS A 347 11.29 -43.96 -13.44
N ALA A 348 12.27 -43.09 -13.62
CA ALA A 348 13.67 -43.45 -13.48
C ALA A 348 14.34 -42.38 -12.61
N HIS A 349 14.50 -42.73 -11.32
CA HIS A 349 15.22 -41.98 -10.28
C HIS A 349 14.53 -40.77 -9.62
N GLU A 350 13.35 -40.99 -9.03
CA GLU A 350 13.04 -40.38 -7.72
C GLU A 350 12.47 -41.48 -6.82
N TYR A 351 13.21 -41.85 -5.77
CA TYR A 351 12.68 -42.68 -4.68
C TYR A 351 11.72 -41.80 -3.88
N GLU A 352 10.44 -41.82 -4.22
CA GLU A 352 9.40 -41.35 -3.33
C GLU A 352 9.32 -42.29 -2.12
N ALA A 353 9.64 -41.77 -0.94
CA ALA A 353 9.24 -42.40 0.31
C ALA A 353 7.70 -42.52 0.32
N PRO A 354 7.14 -43.69 0.70
CA PRO A 354 5.70 -43.88 0.70
C PRO A 354 5.07 -42.88 1.67
N SER A 355 4.27 -41.95 1.15
CA SER A 355 3.39 -41.15 1.99
C SER A 355 2.48 -42.11 2.74
N SER A 356 2.62 -42.12 4.06
CA SER A 356 1.77 -42.89 4.95
C SER A 356 0.32 -42.54 4.64
N ARG A 357 -0.46 -43.53 4.19
CA ARG A 357 -1.93 -43.47 4.24
C ARG A 357 -2.33 -43.33 5.71
N SER A 358 -2.36 -42.10 6.22
CA SER A 358 -2.99 -41.79 7.49
C SER A 358 -4.49 -41.74 7.24
N THR A 359 -5.10 -42.92 7.23
CA THR A 359 -6.55 -43.08 7.37
C THR A 359 -6.92 -42.73 8.80
N THR A 360 -6.98 -41.44 9.12
CA THR A 360 -7.45 -40.95 10.42
C THR A 360 -8.64 -40.01 10.21
N GLY A 361 -9.84 -40.59 10.28
CA GLY A 361 -11.09 -39.95 10.73
C GLY A 361 -11.72 -38.87 9.85
N SER A 362 -12.20 -39.20 8.65
CA SER A 362 -13.03 -38.28 7.82
C SER A 362 -14.55 -38.51 7.91
N THR A 363 -15.02 -39.47 8.70
CA THR A 363 -16.45 -39.84 8.77
C THR A 363 -17.37 -38.75 9.32
N SER A 364 -16.85 -37.78 10.10
CA SER A 364 -17.66 -36.67 10.64
C SER A 364 -18.10 -35.63 9.58
N ASN A 365 -17.38 -35.49 8.47
CA ASN A 365 -17.64 -34.44 7.48
C ASN A 365 -18.68 -34.83 6.41
N ASN A 366 -18.87 -36.12 6.13
CA ASN A 366 -19.81 -36.58 5.10
C ASN A 366 -21.28 -36.38 5.51
N GLY A 367 -21.60 -36.53 6.81
CA GLY A 367 -22.96 -36.36 7.31
C GLY A 367 -23.53 -34.94 7.10
N LYS A 368 -22.67 -33.91 7.18
CA LYS A 368 -23.07 -32.51 6.91
C LYS A 368 -23.35 -32.23 5.43
N ILE A 369 -22.65 -32.91 4.53
CA ILE A 369 -22.90 -32.81 3.08
C ILE A 369 -24.24 -33.47 2.76
N GLU A 370 -24.52 -34.65 3.33
CA GLU A 370 -25.81 -35.31 3.19
C GLU A 370 -26.96 -34.46 3.78
N GLU A 371 -26.73 -33.76 4.88
CA GLU A 371 -27.68 -32.83 5.49
C GLU A 371 -27.92 -31.60 4.61
N LEU A 372 -26.88 -30.98 4.05
CA LEU A 372 -27.01 -29.90 3.07
C LEU A 372 -27.79 -30.37 1.83
N LEU A 373 -27.44 -31.53 1.28
CA LEU A 373 -28.13 -32.12 0.14
C LEU A 373 -29.59 -32.49 0.45
N LYS A 374 -29.90 -32.90 1.69
CA LYS A 374 -31.28 -33.11 2.16
C LYS A 374 -32.03 -31.79 2.29
N ASN A 375 -31.40 -30.74 2.83
CA ASN A 375 -31.98 -29.40 2.93
C ASN A 375 -32.26 -28.82 1.54
N PHE A 376 -31.39 -29.06 0.55
CA PHE A 376 -31.64 -28.71 -0.85
C PHE A 376 -32.84 -29.43 -1.45
N LYS A 377 -32.98 -30.74 -1.21
CA LYS A 377 -34.16 -31.50 -1.63
C LYS A 377 -35.45 -31.04 -0.92
N ASN A 378 -35.35 -30.51 0.29
CA ASN A 378 -36.50 -30.00 1.05
C ASN A 378 -36.93 -28.59 0.61
N LEU A 379 -35.99 -27.74 0.15
CA LEU A 379 -36.31 -26.45 -0.48
C LEU A 379 -37.20 -26.61 -1.72
N GLU A 380 -36.99 -27.69 -2.49
CA GLU A 380 -37.83 -28.10 -3.63
C GLU A 380 -39.28 -28.40 -3.21
N ALA A 381 -39.49 -28.97 -2.02
CA ALA A 381 -40.83 -29.32 -1.51
C ALA A 381 -41.61 -28.11 -0.96
N THR A 382 -40.93 -27.02 -0.58
CA THR A 382 -41.55 -25.88 0.13
C THR A 382 -42.04 -24.79 -0.83
N GLN A 383 -41.53 -24.75 -2.07
CA GLN A 383 -41.91 -23.76 -3.10
C GLN A 383 -42.82 -24.31 -4.21
N ALA A 384 -43.22 -25.58 -4.13
CA ALA A 384 -44.10 -26.25 -5.10
C ALA A 384 -45.60 -25.90 -4.94
N GLY A 385 -45.95 -24.87 -4.18
CA GLY A 385 -47.34 -24.54 -3.89
C GLY A 385 -47.58 -23.05 -3.68
N GLU A 386 -47.49 -22.23 -4.73
CA GLU A 386 -48.25 -20.98 -4.81
C GLU A 386 -48.37 -20.52 -6.29
N PRO A 387 -49.59 -20.28 -6.80
CA PRO A 387 -49.78 -19.79 -8.15
C PRO A 387 -49.61 -18.27 -8.22
N THR A 388 -48.94 -17.84 -9.28
CA THR A 388 -48.71 -16.47 -9.71
C THR A 388 -50.00 -15.68 -9.91
N THR A 389 -50.15 -14.55 -9.22
CA THR A 389 -51.07 -13.47 -9.60
C THR A 389 -50.33 -12.42 -10.42
N GLU A 390 -50.82 -12.20 -11.63
CA GLU A 390 -50.42 -11.14 -12.55
C GLU A 390 -50.57 -9.77 -11.88
N GLY A 391 -49.44 -9.06 -11.75
CA GLY A 391 -49.35 -7.69 -11.25
C GLY A 391 -48.76 -6.77 -12.32
N LYS A 392 -49.65 -6.04 -12.98
CA LYS A 392 -49.46 -4.99 -13.98
C LYS A 392 -48.13 -4.24 -13.96
N GLU A 393 -47.51 -4.20 -15.13
CA GLU A 393 -46.48 -3.24 -15.53
C GLU A 393 -46.98 -1.79 -15.36
N SER A 394 -46.13 -0.95 -14.80
CA SER A 394 -46.23 0.51 -14.92
C SER A 394 -44.91 1.05 -15.48
N PRO A 395 -44.95 2.10 -16.31
CA PRO A 395 -43.84 2.42 -17.20
C PRO A 395 -42.71 3.14 -16.48
N SER A 396 -41.51 2.83 -16.96
CA SER A 396 -40.24 3.51 -16.72
C SER A 396 -40.38 5.04 -16.72
N SER A 397 -40.10 5.67 -15.57
CA SER A 397 -39.77 7.09 -15.53
C SER A 397 -38.34 7.29 -16.06
N SER A 398 -38.23 7.96 -17.19
CA SER A 398 -36.98 8.49 -17.72
C SER A 398 -36.31 9.40 -16.69
N LYS A 399 -35.20 8.96 -16.11
CA LYS A 399 -34.25 9.87 -15.44
C LYS A 399 -33.50 10.63 -16.54
N THR A 400 -34.03 11.79 -16.89
CA THR A 400 -33.21 12.86 -17.45
C THR A 400 -32.38 13.38 -16.30
N ASP A 401 -31.06 13.21 -16.35
CA ASP A 401 -30.12 13.88 -15.45
C ASP A 401 -30.22 15.39 -15.70
N ILE A 402 -31.16 16.02 -14.98
CA ILE A 402 -31.12 17.45 -14.73
C ILE A 402 -30.05 17.62 -13.65
N PHE A 403 -28.93 18.23 -14.04
CA PHE A 403 -28.00 18.82 -13.08
C PHE A 403 -28.81 19.64 -12.07
N SER A 404 -28.87 19.18 -10.82
CA SER A 404 -29.32 20.01 -9.72
C SER A 404 -28.35 21.19 -9.60
N PRO A 405 -28.83 22.46 -9.64
CA PRO A 405 -27.97 23.58 -9.29
C PRO A 405 -27.59 23.45 -7.80
N PRO A 406 -26.39 23.92 -7.40
CA PRO A 406 -25.99 23.87 -6.00
C PRO A 406 -26.97 24.70 -5.14
N GLU A 407 -27.43 24.10 -4.04
CA GLU A 407 -28.23 24.75 -3.01
C GLU A 407 -27.41 25.85 -2.31
N GLY A 408 -27.35 27.04 -2.92
CA GLY A 408 -26.64 28.20 -2.40
C GLY A 408 -27.21 29.51 -2.98
N PRO A 409 -27.01 30.66 -2.30
CA PRO A 409 -27.47 31.95 -2.82
C PRO A 409 -26.64 32.32 -4.06
N GLY A 410 -27.31 32.43 -5.21
CA GLY A 410 -26.72 32.90 -6.47
C GLY A 410 -27.04 34.37 -6.73
N PHE A 411 -26.02 35.17 -7.03
CA PHE A 411 -26.12 36.60 -7.35
C PHE A 411 -25.79 36.83 -8.83
N HIS A 412 -26.66 37.53 -9.54
CA HIS A 412 -26.43 37.86 -10.94
C HIS A 412 -25.59 39.13 -11.08
N VAL A 413 -24.50 39.06 -11.83
CA VAL A 413 -23.65 40.20 -12.17
C VAL A 413 -24.35 40.99 -13.29
N CYS A 414 -24.85 42.20 -12.99
CA CYS A 414 -25.54 43.05 -13.96
C CYS A 414 -24.66 44.23 -14.39
N GLN A 415 -24.72 44.59 -15.68
CA GLN A 415 -24.01 45.74 -16.25
C GLN A 415 -24.85 47.04 -16.26
N ASP A 416 -26.18 46.95 -16.09
CA ASP A 416 -27.10 48.09 -16.15
C ASP A 416 -27.44 48.67 -14.75
N ASP A 417 -27.30 49.99 -14.58
CA ASP A 417 -27.44 50.74 -13.32
C ASP A 417 -28.80 50.58 -12.61
N ILE A 418 -29.86 50.18 -13.31
CA ILE A 418 -31.24 50.14 -12.78
C ILE A 418 -31.57 48.79 -12.12
N GLN A 419 -31.02 47.67 -12.62
CA GLN A 419 -31.18 46.34 -11.99
C GLN A 419 -30.11 46.06 -10.93
N ALA A 420 -29.08 46.91 -10.87
CA ALA A 420 -27.97 46.77 -9.93
C ALA A 420 -28.37 47.08 -8.48
N SER A 421 -29.35 47.98 -8.24
CA SER A 421 -29.73 48.39 -6.87
C SER A 421 -30.31 47.26 -6.02
N ASP A 422 -31.24 46.48 -6.58
CA ASP A 422 -31.92 45.39 -5.86
C ASP A 422 -30.98 44.19 -5.65
N ASN A 423 -30.11 43.93 -6.62
CA ASN A 423 -29.06 42.90 -6.55
C ASN A 423 -27.96 43.27 -5.54
N PHE A 424 -27.57 44.55 -5.44
CA PHE A 424 -26.66 44.99 -4.39
C PHE A 424 -27.30 44.90 -3.00
N GLN A 425 -28.57 45.28 -2.85
CA GLN A 425 -29.22 45.22 -1.55
C GLN A 425 -29.28 43.79 -0.98
N SER A 426 -29.62 42.81 -1.81
CA SER A 426 -29.63 41.40 -1.41
C SER A 426 -28.23 40.83 -1.10
N LEU A 427 -27.23 41.15 -1.93
CA LEU A 427 -25.83 40.77 -1.70
C LEU A 427 -25.27 41.40 -0.41
N LEU A 428 -25.49 42.69 -0.21
CA LEU A 428 -24.99 43.41 0.95
C LEU A 428 -25.63 42.92 2.24
N LEU A 429 -26.94 42.66 2.26
CA LEU A 429 -27.61 42.06 3.42
C LEU A 429 -27.08 40.66 3.74
N PHE A 430 -26.79 39.85 2.71
CA PHE A 430 -26.16 38.55 2.89
C PHE A 430 -24.75 38.68 3.49
N LEU A 431 -23.91 39.52 2.91
CA LEU A 431 -22.52 39.74 3.36
C LEU A 431 -22.41 40.53 4.67
N ASN A 432 -23.46 41.21 5.14
CA ASN A 432 -23.41 41.99 6.39
C ASN A 432 -23.77 41.17 7.65
N ARG A 433 -24.10 39.88 7.51
CA ARG A 433 -24.37 39.01 8.67
C ARG A 433 -23.12 38.90 9.54
N LYS A 434 -23.20 39.27 10.82
CA LYS A 434 -22.03 39.30 11.71
C LYS A 434 -21.46 37.91 12.01
N GLU A 435 -22.32 36.92 12.17
CA GLU A 435 -21.95 35.54 12.48
C GLU A 435 -21.64 34.72 11.22
N TYR A 436 -20.88 33.65 11.41
CA TYR A 436 -20.58 32.69 10.35
C TYR A 436 -21.86 31.95 9.90
N VAL A 437 -22.02 31.83 8.58
CA VAL A 437 -23.04 30.99 7.94
C VAL A 437 -22.33 29.99 7.04
N THR A 438 -22.82 28.75 6.96
CA THR A 438 -22.22 27.66 6.16
C THR A 438 -21.92 28.06 4.71
N ASN A 439 -22.78 28.88 4.11
CA ASN A 439 -22.62 29.40 2.74
C ASN A 439 -21.39 30.32 2.57
N PHE A 440 -20.82 30.88 3.64
CA PHE A 440 -19.57 31.65 3.59
C PHE A 440 -18.34 30.78 3.39
N LYS A 441 -18.45 29.45 3.50
CA LYS A 441 -17.32 28.55 3.24
C LYS A 441 -16.69 28.76 1.87
N SER A 442 -17.52 28.99 0.84
CA SER A 442 -17.05 29.26 -0.54
C SER A 442 -16.38 30.62 -0.70
N LEU A 443 -16.64 31.58 0.20
CA LEU A 443 -15.98 32.89 0.21
C LEU A 443 -14.54 32.78 0.72
N TYR A 444 -14.30 31.87 1.68
CA TYR A 444 -13.06 31.79 2.44
C TYR A 444 -12.13 30.69 1.94
N ASP A 445 -12.63 29.71 1.20
CA ASP A 445 -11.85 28.57 0.72
C ASP A 445 -10.74 28.95 -0.27
N PHE A 446 -9.61 28.26 -0.25
CA PHE A 446 -8.47 28.57 -1.14
C PHE A 446 -8.81 28.43 -2.64
N SER A 447 -9.81 27.63 -3.01
CA SER A 447 -10.17 27.30 -4.41
C SER A 447 -10.94 28.41 -5.16
N TYR A 448 -11.19 29.55 -4.53
CA TYR A 448 -11.97 30.67 -5.09
C TYR A 448 -13.37 30.22 -5.54
N SER A 449 -13.98 29.28 -4.84
CA SER A 449 -15.21 28.63 -5.32
C SER A 449 -16.39 29.58 -5.40
N PHE A 450 -16.39 30.69 -4.63
CA PHE A 450 -17.40 31.74 -4.73
C PHE A 450 -17.59 32.28 -6.14
N ALA A 451 -16.52 32.38 -6.94
CA ALA A 451 -16.58 32.96 -8.28
C ALA A 451 -17.52 32.16 -9.19
N ASN A 452 -17.55 30.84 -9.05
CA ASN A 452 -18.36 29.93 -9.88
C ASN A 452 -19.68 29.51 -9.21
N SER A 453 -19.71 29.47 -7.87
CA SER A 453 -20.86 28.95 -7.12
C SER A 453 -21.87 30.01 -6.71
N MET A 454 -21.44 31.26 -6.49
CA MET A 454 -22.30 32.32 -5.95
C MET A 454 -22.51 33.50 -6.90
N PHE A 455 -21.71 33.63 -7.95
CA PHE A 455 -21.88 34.68 -8.94
C PHE A 455 -22.14 34.07 -10.32
N HIS A 456 -23.14 34.60 -11.03
CA HIS A 456 -23.54 34.15 -12.36
C HIS A 456 -23.75 35.34 -13.31
N GLY A 457 -23.72 35.09 -14.62
CA GLY A 457 -24.02 36.12 -15.62
C GLY A 457 -22.84 37.00 -16.04
N PHE A 458 -21.61 36.67 -15.64
CA PHE A 458 -20.39 37.31 -16.15
C PHE A 458 -19.62 36.38 -17.10
N SER A 459 -18.98 36.96 -18.10
CA SER A 459 -18.16 36.27 -19.11
C SER A 459 -16.66 36.40 -18.82
N GLU A 460 -16.24 37.56 -18.29
CA GLU A 460 -14.85 37.83 -17.89
C GLU A 460 -14.77 38.11 -16.38
N GLU A 461 -13.69 37.65 -15.72
CA GLU A 461 -13.47 37.94 -14.29
C GLU A 461 -13.35 39.44 -13.98
N GLU A 462 -13.07 40.27 -14.99
CA GLU A 462 -13.01 41.74 -14.85
C GLU A 462 -14.39 42.33 -14.51
N GLU A 463 -15.45 41.74 -15.05
CA GLU A 463 -16.85 42.12 -14.81
C GLU A 463 -17.26 41.81 -13.37
N LEU A 464 -16.80 40.68 -12.83
CA LEU A 464 -16.99 40.35 -11.41
C LEU A 464 -16.24 41.33 -10.51
N VAL A 465 -15.00 41.68 -10.86
CA VAL A 465 -14.20 42.66 -10.10
C VAL A 465 -14.84 44.05 -10.12
N SER A 466 -15.37 44.52 -11.25
CA SER A 466 -16.05 45.82 -11.34
C SER A 466 -17.34 45.83 -10.51
N PHE A 467 -18.15 44.77 -10.60
CA PHE A 467 -19.35 44.60 -9.80
C PHE A 467 -19.07 44.62 -8.29
N LEU A 468 -18.05 43.88 -7.83
CA LEU A 468 -17.66 43.87 -6.42
C LEU A 468 -17.10 45.22 -5.94
N ARG A 469 -16.45 45.99 -6.81
CA ARG A 469 -16.01 47.37 -6.49
C ARG A 469 -17.19 48.31 -6.28
N LEU A 470 -18.22 48.22 -7.13
CA LEU A 470 -19.45 49.01 -6.97
C LEU A 470 -20.18 48.62 -5.68
N ALA A 471 -20.33 47.32 -5.42
CA ALA A 471 -20.89 46.82 -4.16
C ALA A 471 -20.14 47.34 -2.94
N ARG A 472 -18.80 47.41 -3.00
CA ARG A 472 -17.94 47.92 -1.92
C ARG A 472 -18.24 49.39 -1.60
N GLU A 473 -18.40 50.24 -2.61
CA GLU A 473 -18.73 51.66 -2.41
C GLU A 473 -20.14 51.83 -1.82
N GLU A 474 -21.11 51.04 -2.27
CA GLU A 474 -22.47 51.05 -1.71
C GLU A 474 -22.49 50.54 -0.26
N ALA A 475 -21.74 49.49 0.06
CA ALA A 475 -21.58 49.02 1.44
C ALA A 475 -21.02 50.12 2.36
N LYS A 476 -20.05 50.89 1.85
CA LYS A 476 -19.42 52.01 2.57
C LYS A 476 -20.40 53.16 2.80
N LYS A 477 -21.20 53.52 1.79
CA LYS A 477 -22.27 54.54 1.93
C LYS A 477 -23.36 54.10 2.91
N ALA A 478 -23.72 52.82 2.89
CA ALA A 478 -24.75 52.24 3.76
C ALA A 478 -24.29 51.96 5.21
N GLY A 479 -23.00 52.18 5.53
CA GLY A 479 -22.45 51.90 6.87
C GLY A 479 -22.42 50.41 7.23
N MET A 480 -22.43 49.51 6.25
CA MET A 480 -22.44 48.06 6.46
C MET A 480 -21.00 47.53 6.59
N SER A 481 -20.45 47.57 7.81
CA SER A 481 -19.03 47.25 8.08
C SER A 481 -18.62 45.82 7.72
N TRP A 482 -19.46 44.82 8.00
CA TRP A 482 -19.17 43.41 7.70
C TRP A 482 -19.27 43.09 6.21
N ALA A 483 -20.24 43.69 5.50
CA ALA A 483 -20.31 43.58 4.05
C ALA A 483 -19.09 44.24 3.39
N LEU A 484 -18.70 45.43 3.87
CA LEU A 484 -17.50 46.12 3.42
C LEU A 484 -16.25 45.26 3.62
N ALA A 485 -16.09 44.65 4.80
CA ALA A 485 -14.94 43.79 5.10
C ALA A 485 -14.86 42.57 4.17
N ARG A 486 -15.97 41.84 4.00
CA ARG A 486 -16.01 40.66 3.12
C ARG A 486 -15.80 41.03 1.65
N LEU A 487 -16.38 42.13 1.17
CA LEU A 487 -16.15 42.61 -0.20
C LEU A 487 -14.69 43.01 -0.44
N CYS A 488 -14.08 43.73 0.51
CA CYS A 488 -12.66 44.05 0.45
C CYS A 488 -11.81 42.77 0.46
N PHE A 489 -12.14 41.78 1.28
CA PHE A 489 -11.45 40.50 1.29
C PHE A 489 -11.53 39.78 -0.07
N LEU A 490 -12.72 39.67 -0.69
CA LEU A 490 -12.88 39.05 -2.01
C LEU A 490 -12.11 39.79 -3.11
N LEU A 491 -12.17 41.12 -3.13
CA LEU A 491 -11.39 41.96 -4.04
C LEU A 491 -9.88 41.79 -3.82
N GLY A 492 -9.45 41.66 -2.56
CA GLY A 492 -8.08 41.33 -2.18
C GLY A 492 -7.64 40.01 -2.77
N ARG A 493 -8.44 38.95 -2.58
CA ARG A 493 -8.19 37.62 -3.14
C ARG A 493 -8.11 37.61 -4.67
N LEU A 494 -9.06 38.23 -5.36
CA LEU A 494 -9.02 38.35 -6.83
C LEU A 494 -7.78 39.13 -7.30
N SER A 495 -7.32 40.10 -6.50
CA SER A 495 -6.07 40.83 -6.77
C SER A 495 -4.84 39.93 -6.60
N VAL A 496 -4.82 39.03 -5.60
CA VAL A 496 -3.76 38.01 -5.44
C VAL A 496 -3.74 37.06 -6.64
N LYS A 497 -4.90 36.59 -7.10
CA LYS A 497 -5.02 35.73 -8.29
C LYS A 497 -4.44 36.39 -9.55
N LYS A 498 -4.58 37.71 -9.67
CA LYS A 498 -3.97 38.53 -10.75
C LYS A 498 -2.53 39.00 -10.45
N LEU A 499 -1.88 38.49 -9.40
CA LEU A 499 -0.53 38.86 -8.93
C LEU A 499 -0.34 40.36 -8.58
N LYS A 500 -1.43 41.07 -8.26
CA LYS A 500 -1.43 42.50 -7.89
C LYS A 500 -1.31 42.67 -6.37
N PHE A 501 -0.16 42.31 -5.80
CA PHE A 501 0.04 42.24 -4.34
C PHE A 501 -0.16 43.56 -3.59
N SER A 502 0.28 44.69 -4.15
CA SER A 502 0.09 46.01 -3.52
C SER A 502 -1.38 46.38 -3.39
N GLN A 503 -2.17 46.07 -4.42
CA GLN A 503 -3.62 46.28 -4.41
C GLN A 503 -4.30 45.35 -3.41
N ALA A 504 -3.91 44.07 -3.39
CA ALA A 504 -4.42 43.10 -2.43
C ALA A 504 -4.17 43.53 -0.98
N ARG A 505 -2.97 44.04 -0.67
CA ARG A 505 -2.64 44.58 0.67
C ARG A 505 -3.62 45.66 1.10
N VAL A 506 -3.88 46.64 0.23
CA VAL A 506 -4.77 47.77 0.56
C VAL A 506 -6.17 47.27 0.91
N TYR A 507 -6.69 46.32 0.12
CA TYR A 507 -7.99 45.74 0.38
C TYR A 507 -8.04 44.92 1.68
N PHE A 508 -7.01 44.11 1.97
CA PHE A 508 -6.97 43.35 3.22
C PHE A 508 -6.80 44.25 4.46
N GLU A 509 -5.97 45.29 4.41
CA GLU A 509 -5.85 46.25 5.51
C GLU A 509 -7.16 47.05 5.72
N GLU A 510 -7.90 47.34 4.66
CA GLU A 510 -9.23 47.96 4.76
C GLU A 510 -10.27 47.01 5.36
N ALA A 511 -10.25 45.74 4.97
CA ALA A 511 -11.09 44.73 5.59
C ALA A 511 -10.81 44.60 7.09
N LEU A 512 -9.53 44.60 7.50
CA LEU A 512 -9.13 44.53 8.90
C LEU A 512 -9.67 45.73 9.70
N ARG A 513 -9.54 46.94 9.15
CA ARG A 513 -10.09 48.17 9.76
C ARG A 513 -11.62 48.13 9.86
N ALA A 514 -12.31 47.56 8.87
CA ALA A 514 -13.77 47.47 8.86
C ALA A 514 -14.33 46.49 9.91
N VAL A 515 -13.60 45.42 10.24
CA VAL A 515 -13.96 44.48 11.32
C VAL A 515 -13.76 45.09 12.71
N ALA A 516 -12.85 46.07 12.83
CA ALA A 516 -12.59 46.82 14.06
C ALA A 516 -12.31 45.97 15.32
N GLY A 517 -11.76 44.76 15.15
CA GLY A 517 -11.45 43.83 16.23
C GLY A 517 -12.62 42.93 16.68
N GLU A 518 -13.75 42.91 15.96
CA GLU A 518 -14.85 41.96 16.23
C GLU A 518 -14.52 40.53 15.74
N PHE A 519 -14.72 39.51 16.59
CA PHE A 519 -14.43 38.09 16.30
C PHE A 519 -15.70 37.24 16.03
N ASN A 520 -16.80 37.86 15.58
CA ASN A 520 -18.10 37.18 15.39
C ASN A 520 -18.07 36.08 14.30
N ASP A 521 -17.26 36.25 13.26
CA ASP A 521 -16.98 35.24 12.23
C ASP A 521 -15.49 34.86 12.29
N LEU A 522 -15.16 33.86 13.12
CA LEU A 522 -13.78 33.40 13.33
C LEU A 522 -13.12 32.92 12.04
N TYR A 523 -13.87 32.22 11.18
CA TYR A 523 -13.33 31.72 9.92
C TYR A 523 -12.92 32.85 8.98
N PHE A 524 -13.71 33.94 8.93
CA PHE A 524 -13.34 35.14 8.20
C PHE A 524 -12.07 35.80 8.74
N VAL A 525 -11.99 35.96 10.07
CA VAL A 525 -10.83 36.58 10.72
C VAL A 525 -9.57 35.77 10.45
N ILE A 526 -9.62 34.44 10.59
CA ILE A 526 -8.50 33.54 10.27
C ILE A 526 -8.08 33.70 8.81
N ALA A 527 -9.05 33.68 7.88
CA ALA A 527 -8.77 33.83 6.46
C ALA A 527 -8.13 35.19 6.14
N LEU A 528 -8.60 36.27 6.77
CA LEU A 528 -8.08 37.62 6.60
C LEU A 528 -6.65 37.76 7.12
N TYR A 529 -6.37 37.30 8.35
CA TYR A 529 -5.04 37.33 8.95
C TYR A 529 -4.05 36.47 8.16
N THR A 530 -4.47 35.30 7.69
CA THR A 530 -3.65 34.40 6.88
C THR A 530 -3.28 35.05 5.55
N ASN A 531 -4.26 35.57 4.80
CA ASN A 531 -4.02 36.23 3.52
C ASN A 531 -3.18 37.51 3.67
N LEU A 532 -3.43 38.32 4.71
CA LEU A 532 -2.65 39.53 4.95
C LEU A 532 -1.19 39.21 5.29
N THR A 533 -0.95 38.18 6.13
CA THR A 533 0.39 37.71 6.46
C THR A 533 1.13 37.21 5.22
N VAL A 534 0.47 36.40 4.39
CA VAL A 534 1.02 35.94 3.10
C VAL A 534 1.40 37.12 2.21
N ILE A 535 0.56 38.17 2.12
CA ILE A 535 0.89 39.35 1.32
C ILE A 535 2.10 40.11 1.88
N TYR A 536 2.23 40.24 3.21
CA TYR A 536 3.42 40.86 3.80
C TYR A 536 4.69 40.05 3.54
N LEU A 537 4.61 38.71 3.59
CA LEU A 537 5.70 37.82 3.21
C LEU A 537 6.12 38.03 1.75
N MET A 538 5.15 38.03 0.83
CA MET A 538 5.41 38.22 -0.60
C MET A 538 6.01 39.60 -0.92
N GLN A 539 5.66 40.62 -0.13
CA GLN A 539 6.21 41.98 -0.26
C GLN A 539 7.51 42.22 0.53
N LYS A 540 8.00 41.23 1.29
CA LYS A 540 9.17 41.36 2.19
C LYS A 540 9.07 42.50 3.20
N ASN A 541 7.86 42.84 3.66
CA ASN A 541 7.64 43.91 4.65
C ASN A 541 7.80 43.37 6.07
N LYS A 542 9.03 43.34 6.60
CA LYS A 542 9.37 42.68 7.87
C LYS A 542 8.64 43.27 9.09
N GLU A 543 8.54 44.60 9.18
CA GLU A 543 7.93 45.28 10.34
C GLU A 543 6.44 44.96 10.50
N LYS A 544 5.65 45.13 9.43
CA LYS A 544 4.22 44.80 9.47
C LYS A 544 3.97 43.30 9.58
N CYS A 545 4.86 42.50 8.98
CA CYS A 545 4.79 41.05 9.06
C CYS A 545 4.94 40.60 10.53
N ALA A 546 5.95 41.09 11.26
CA ALA A 546 6.17 40.77 12.67
C ALA A 546 4.91 40.85 13.53
N HIS A 547 4.16 41.95 13.44
CA HIS A 547 2.97 42.17 14.27
C HIS A 547 1.78 41.25 13.94
N VAL A 548 1.64 40.81 12.69
CA VAL A 548 0.49 40.01 12.24
C VAL A 548 0.82 38.53 12.19
N PHE A 549 2.08 38.18 11.99
CA PHE A 549 2.55 36.81 11.78
C PHE A 549 2.27 35.94 13.00
N ASP A 550 2.62 36.39 14.20
CA ASP A 550 2.40 35.62 15.43
C ASP A 550 0.92 35.46 15.75
N LYS A 551 0.10 36.48 15.48
CA LYS A 551 -1.36 36.38 15.59
C LYS A 551 -1.93 35.35 14.59
N ALA A 552 -1.47 35.37 13.34
CA ALA A 552 -1.91 34.42 12.31
C ALA A 552 -1.48 32.98 12.65
N ALA A 553 -0.23 32.76 13.06
CA ALA A 553 0.27 31.45 13.48
C ALA A 553 -0.52 30.93 14.70
N SER A 554 -0.79 31.79 15.67
CA SER A 554 -1.59 31.47 16.86
C SER A 554 -3.04 31.13 16.52
N LEU A 555 -3.65 31.81 15.53
CA LEU A 555 -5.00 31.49 15.07
C LEU A 555 -5.06 30.12 14.36
N LEU A 556 -4.13 29.85 13.44
CA LEU A 556 -4.09 28.58 12.70
C LEU A 556 -3.82 27.40 13.64
N MET A 557 -2.91 27.58 14.60
CA MET A 557 -2.59 26.57 15.61
C MET A 557 -3.66 26.51 16.70
N GLY A 558 -4.35 27.59 17.04
CA GLY A 558 -5.29 27.62 18.17
C GLY A 558 -6.70 27.18 17.81
N ILE A 559 -7.20 27.50 16.61
CA ILE A 559 -8.59 27.24 16.25
C ILE A 559 -8.72 25.95 15.43
N PRO A 560 -9.49 24.94 15.89
CA PRO A 560 -9.76 23.73 15.13
C PRO A 560 -10.62 23.99 13.89
N ASN A 561 -10.55 23.10 12.90
CA ASN A 561 -11.44 23.08 11.73
C ASN A 561 -11.49 24.36 10.87
N TYR A 562 -10.49 25.25 10.98
CA TYR A 562 -10.45 26.45 10.16
C TYR A 562 -10.45 26.14 8.65
N ILE A 563 -10.94 27.10 7.85
CA ILE A 563 -11.01 26.99 6.40
C ILE A 563 -9.68 27.46 5.82
N CYS A 564 -8.93 26.56 5.17
CA CYS A 564 -7.71 26.91 4.47
C CYS A 564 -8.02 27.90 3.34
N SER A 565 -7.33 29.04 3.34
CA SER A 565 -7.73 30.22 2.57
C SER A 565 -6.68 30.73 1.58
N ALA A 566 -5.42 30.32 1.74
CA ALA A 566 -4.30 30.78 0.91
C ALA A 566 -3.31 29.64 0.62
N ASP A 567 -2.75 29.63 -0.60
CA ASP A 567 -1.78 28.61 -1.04
C ASP A 567 -0.48 28.64 -0.22
N LEU A 568 -0.04 29.84 0.19
CA LEU A 568 1.19 30.04 0.98
C LEU A 568 0.96 29.99 2.51
N GLU A 569 -0.21 29.52 2.96
CA GLU A 569 -0.48 29.27 4.38
C GLU A 569 0.53 28.30 5.02
N SER A 570 1.10 27.39 4.21
CA SER A 570 2.15 26.48 4.66
C SER A 570 3.36 27.19 5.26
N ASP A 571 3.72 28.40 4.84
CA ASP A 571 4.87 29.12 5.39
C ASP A 571 4.61 29.64 6.82
N ILE A 572 3.36 29.97 7.13
CA ILE A 572 2.93 30.33 8.48
C ILE A 572 2.94 29.09 9.39
N LEU A 573 2.45 27.96 8.89
CA LEU A 573 2.47 26.69 9.62
C LEU A 573 3.89 26.14 9.83
N LYS A 574 4.81 26.33 8.88
CA LYS A 574 6.23 26.00 9.05
C LYS A 574 6.88 26.84 10.15
N TYR A 575 6.58 28.14 10.20
CA TYR A 575 7.05 28.97 11.31
C TYR A 575 6.48 28.50 12.65
N ALA A 576 5.19 28.16 12.70
CA ALA A 576 4.59 27.57 13.89
C ALA A 576 5.33 26.28 14.30
N LEU A 577 5.59 25.37 13.37
CA LEU A 577 6.38 24.15 13.60
C LEU A 577 7.80 24.48 14.10
N LYS A 578 8.46 25.51 13.57
CA LYS A 578 9.77 25.96 14.07
C LYS A 578 9.68 26.33 15.56
N ARG A 579 8.64 27.09 15.97
CA ARG A 579 8.42 27.44 17.39
C ARG A 579 8.14 26.23 18.26
N THR A 580 7.38 25.25 17.77
CA THR A 580 7.10 24.02 18.55
C THR A 580 8.34 23.15 18.72
N ILE A 581 9.21 23.08 17.72
CA ILE A 581 10.51 22.39 17.80
C ILE A 581 11.44 23.08 18.80
N LEU A 582 11.55 24.41 18.74
CA LEU A 582 12.39 25.20 19.67
C LEU A 582 11.91 25.09 21.12
N SER A 583 10.61 24.99 21.35
CA SER A 583 10.00 24.81 22.69
C SER A 583 9.92 23.35 23.15
N GLN A 584 10.30 22.38 22.30
CA GLN A 584 10.30 20.95 22.60
C GLN A 584 8.95 20.35 23.03
N SER A 585 7.83 21.01 22.69
CA SER A 585 6.49 20.48 22.98
C SER A 585 6.05 19.46 21.92
N LYS A 586 6.02 18.17 22.29
CA LYS A 586 5.59 17.08 21.39
C LYS A 586 4.13 17.22 20.94
N HIS A 587 3.22 17.68 21.81
CA HIS A 587 1.81 17.89 21.45
C HIS A 587 1.63 19.02 20.44
N ALA A 588 2.32 20.15 20.66
CA ALA A 588 2.28 21.27 19.73
C ALA A 588 2.95 20.89 18.38
N GLU A 589 4.05 20.12 18.43
CA GLU A 589 4.69 19.56 17.24
C GLU A 589 3.73 18.65 16.45
N ALA A 590 3.04 17.74 17.12
CA ALA A 590 2.06 16.85 16.49
C ALA A 590 0.93 17.63 15.81
N ARG A 591 0.42 18.68 16.45
CA ARG A 591 -0.60 19.55 15.87
C ARG A 591 -0.10 20.30 14.64
N ALA A 592 1.10 20.86 14.69
CA ALA A 592 1.70 21.56 13.54
C ALA A 592 1.92 20.60 12.35
N CYS A 593 2.45 19.39 12.62
CA CYS A 593 2.62 18.35 11.60
C CYS A 593 1.28 17.92 10.97
N PHE A 594 0.23 17.74 11.78
CA PHE A 594 -1.11 17.43 11.29
C PHE A 594 -1.66 18.52 10.37
N LEU A 595 -1.57 19.79 10.77
CA LEU A 595 -2.08 20.91 9.97
C LEU A 595 -1.31 21.05 8.65
N LEU A 596 0.02 20.89 8.65
CA LEU A 596 0.83 20.87 7.43
C LEU A 596 0.43 19.71 6.51
N ALA A 597 0.28 18.50 7.06
CA ALA A 597 -0.16 17.34 6.30
C ALA A 597 -1.56 17.53 5.70
N LYS A 598 -2.50 18.11 6.46
CA LYS A 598 -3.86 18.44 6.02
C LYS A 598 -3.84 19.47 4.89
N HIS A 599 -3.05 20.53 5.04
CA HIS A 599 -2.87 21.57 4.03
C HIS A 599 -2.34 20.99 2.71
N TYR A 600 -1.21 20.29 2.74
CA TYR A 600 -0.61 19.70 1.53
C TYR A 600 -1.52 18.65 0.89
N SER A 601 -2.22 17.85 1.69
CA SER A 601 -3.19 16.88 1.17
C SER A 601 -4.39 17.54 0.49
N ALA A 602 -4.85 18.70 0.99
CA ALA A 602 -5.91 19.48 0.34
C ALA A 602 -5.47 20.04 -1.02
N HIS A 603 -4.19 20.38 -1.17
CA HIS A 603 -3.57 20.86 -2.40
C HIS A 603 -3.10 19.74 -3.34
N LYS A 604 -3.40 18.46 -3.03
CA LYS A 604 -2.92 17.27 -3.77
C LYS A 604 -1.38 17.15 -3.85
N GLN A 605 -0.68 17.82 -2.94
CA GLN A 605 0.77 17.80 -2.78
C GLN A 605 1.17 16.67 -1.82
N HIS A 606 0.96 15.43 -2.26
CA HIS A 606 1.18 14.26 -1.41
C HIS A 606 2.65 14.02 -1.05
N GLN A 607 3.59 14.51 -1.86
CA GLN A 607 5.02 14.38 -1.62
C GLN A 607 5.47 15.28 -0.46
N GLU A 608 4.95 16.49 -0.41
CA GLU A 608 5.23 17.49 0.62
C GLU A 608 4.55 17.15 1.94
N ALA A 609 3.37 16.51 1.91
CA ALA A 609 2.66 16.06 3.10
C ALA A 609 3.39 14.93 3.86
N LEU A 610 4.16 14.11 3.16
CA LEU A 610 4.63 12.81 3.63
C LEU A 610 5.59 12.89 4.83
N PRO A 611 6.64 13.76 4.86
CA PRO A 611 7.51 13.89 6.04
C PRO A 611 6.75 14.31 7.31
N TYR A 612 5.72 15.14 7.15
CA TYR A 612 4.88 15.59 8.27
C TYR A 612 3.94 14.49 8.77
N LEU A 613 3.36 13.69 7.88
CA LEU A 613 2.57 12.51 8.25
C LEU A 613 3.41 11.43 8.94
N GLU A 614 4.62 11.18 8.44
CA GLU A 614 5.57 10.24 9.05
C GLU A 614 5.95 10.69 10.46
N ARG A 615 6.31 11.98 10.63
CA ARG A 615 6.62 12.54 11.94
C ARG A 615 5.43 12.52 12.88
N PHE A 616 4.24 12.88 12.37
CA PHE A 616 3.01 12.83 13.14
C PHE A 616 2.75 11.41 13.67
N GLN A 617 2.90 10.38 12.83
CA GLN A 617 2.74 8.99 13.24
C GLN A 617 3.76 8.56 14.31
N LEU A 618 5.01 9.00 14.21
CA LEU A 618 6.02 8.74 15.24
C LEU A 618 5.66 9.43 16.57
N LEU A 619 5.20 10.66 16.54
CA LEU A 619 4.75 11.39 17.73
C LEU A 619 3.52 10.74 18.37
N LEU A 620 2.59 10.20 17.57
CA LEU A 620 1.46 9.43 18.10
C LEU A 620 1.91 8.18 18.87
N LYS A 621 2.93 7.47 18.38
CA LYS A 621 3.53 6.33 19.10
C LYS A 621 4.18 6.76 20.41
N ASP A 622 4.98 7.83 20.37
CA ASP A 622 5.68 8.39 21.54
C ASP A 622 4.71 8.83 22.65
N LEU A 623 3.57 9.41 22.26
CA LEU A 623 2.55 9.91 23.18
C LEU A 623 1.58 8.80 23.64
N SER A 624 1.77 7.56 23.20
CA SER A 624 0.88 6.41 23.51
C SER A 624 -0.60 6.63 23.18
N LEU A 625 -0.88 7.47 22.17
CA LEU A 625 -2.24 7.91 21.83
C LEU A 625 -2.99 6.84 21.02
N GLN A 626 -4.27 6.65 21.37
CA GLN A 626 -5.26 5.68 20.85
C GLN A 626 -4.90 4.94 19.54
N ASN A 627 -4.87 3.60 19.59
CA ASN A 627 -4.59 2.69 18.45
C ASN A 627 -5.40 3.00 17.17
N ASN A 628 -6.60 3.57 17.31
CA ASN A 628 -7.47 3.90 16.18
C ASN A 628 -6.96 5.07 15.32
N LEU A 629 -6.43 6.14 15.94
CA LEU A 629 -5.90 7.29 15.20
C LEU A 629 -4.60 6.92 14.46
N SER A 630 -3.72 6.18 15.13
CA SER A 630 -2.52 5.57 14.54
C SER A 630 -2.86 4.74 13.30
N THR A 631 -3.84 3.83 13.41
CA THR A 631 -4.29 2.98 12.29
C THR A 631 -4.80 3.82 11.12
N LYS A 632 -5.63 4.83 11.40
CA LYS A 632 -6.15 5.78 10.41
C LYS A 632 -5.05 6.59 9.72
N CYS A 633 -4.02 7.01 10.45
CA CYS A 633 -2.87 7.72 9.89
C CYS A 633 -2.01 6.81 9.00
N TYR A 634 -1.79 5.56 9.38
CA TYR A 634 -1.14 4.58 8.51
C TYR A 634 -1.88 4.38 7.19
N PHE A 635 -3.22 4.35 7.19
CA PHE A 635 -3.97 4.29 5.92
C PHE A 635 -3.71 5.52 5.03
N ARG A 636 -3.64 6.72 5.60
CA ARG A 636 -3.26 7.93 4.84
C ARG A 636 -1.83 7.88 4.32
N LEU A 637 -0.88 7.39 5.12
CA LEU A 637 0.49 7.16 4.67
C LEU A 637 0.54 6.17 3.51
N ALA A 638 -0.19 5.05 3.60
CA ALA A 638 -0.28 4.05 2.53
C ALA A 638 -0.84 4.64 1.23
N GLU A 639 -1.83 5.54 1.31
CA GLU A 639 -2.32 6.26 0.14
C GLU A 639 -1.26 7.19 -0.47
N CYS A 640 -0.55 7.97 0.35
CA CYS A 640 0.54 8.82 -0.13
C CYS A 640 1.69 8.01 -0.77
N TYR A 641 2.08 6.87 -0.20
CA TYR A 641 3.09 5.99 -0.79
C TYR A 641 2.59 5.31 -2.07
N ASN A 642 1.30 4.98 -2.18
CA ASN A 642 0.71 4.43 -3.39
C ASN A 642 0.80 5.41 -4.56
N GLU A 643 0.53 6.70 -4.33
CA GLU A 643 0.73 7.76 -5.34
C GLU A 643 2.20 7.89 -5.78
N ARG A 644 3.15 7.67 -4.86
CA ARG A 644 4.58 7.64 -5.18
C ARG A 644 5.07 6.35 -5.84
N CYS A 645 4.18 5.38 -6.04
CA CYS A 645 4.51 4.06 -6.59
C CYS A 645 5.58 3.31 -5.78
N LEU A 646 5.45 3.30 -4.45
CA LEU A 646 6.33 2.55 -3.51
C LEU A 646 5.61 1.31 -2.95
N PRO A 647 5.36 0.25 -3.75
CA PRO A 647 4.52 -0.88 -3.37
C PRO A 647 5.01 -1.67 -2.15
N HIS A 648 6.32 -1.82 -1.94
CA HIS A 648 6.82 -2.57 -0.78
C HIS A 648 6.50 -1.85 0.54
N ILE A 649 6.64 -0.51 0.55
CA ILE A 649 6.29 0.31 1.70
C ILE A 649 4.79 0.32 1.93
N VAL A 650 3.95 0.39 0.88
CA VAL A 650 2.49 0.34 1.01
C VAL A 650 2.03 -0.95 1.69
N LEU A 651 2.50 -2.11 1.23
CA LEU A 651 2.13 -3.40 1.82
C LEU A 651 2.59 -3.52 3.28
N SER A 652 3.78 -3.00 3.58
CA SER A 652 4.33 -2.98 4.93
C SER A 652 3.52 -2.08 5.87
N CYS A 653 3.15 -0.89 5.41
CA CYS A 653 2.32 0.07 6.13
C CYS A 653 0.98 -0.54 6.58
N ILE A 654 0.35 -1.31 5.68
CA ILE A 654 -0.90 -2.01 5.97
C ILE A 654 -0.71 -3.11 7.01
N LYS A 655 0.36 -3.89 6.92
CA LYS A 655 0.64 -5.02 7.80
C LYS A 655 0.93 -4.60 9.24
N VAL A 656 1.61 -3.47 9.45
CA VAL A 656 1.83 -2.92 10.81
C VAL A 656 0.48 -2.74 11.53
N THR A 657 -0.53 -2.20 10.84
CA THR A 657 -1.84 -1.95 11.44
C THR A 657 -2.63 -3.21 11.79
N SER A 658 -2.41 -4.33 11.09
CA SER A 658 -3.20 -5.55 11.34
C SER A 658 -2.91 -6.21 12.68
N SER A 659 -1.72 -5.97 13.24
CA SER A 659 -1.33 -6.49 14.56
C SER A 659 -1.92 -5.68 15.73
N GLN A 660 -2.41 -4.46 15.50
CA GLN A 660 -2.74 -3.48 16.55
C GLN A 660 -4.25 -3.18 16.70
N SER A 661 -5.09 -3.52 15.72
CA SER A 661 -6.49 -3.09 15.65
C SER A 661 -7.51 -4.22 15.87
N SER A 662 -8.54 -3.97 16.68
CA SER A 662 -9.79 -4.74 16.66
C SER A 662 -10.41 -4.72 15.26
N SER A 663 -10.86 -5.86 14.76
CA SER A 663 -11.25 -6.10 13.36
C SER A 663 -12.50 -5.33 12.91
N ASN A 664 -12.31 -4.17 12.28
CA ASN A 664 -13.37 -3.49 11.54
C ASN A 664 -13.41 -3.97 10.07
N LEU A 665 -14.61 -4.26 9.56
CA LEU A 665 -14.83 -4.70 8.18
C LEU A 665 -14.32 -3.67 7.16
N THR A 666 -14.57 -2.38 7.42
CA THR A 666 -14.15 -1.27 6.56
C THR A 666 -12.64 -1.19 6.43
N ASP A 667 -11.92 -1.36 7.52
CA ASP A 667 -10.46 -1.38 7.51
C ASP A 667 -9.94 -2.58 6.73
N ALA A 668 -10.51 -3.77 6.92
CA ALA A 668 -10.13 -4.96 6.15
C ALA A 668 -10.35 -4.77 4.63
N LEU A 669 -11.47 -4.18 4.21
CA LEU A 669 -11.75 -3.87 2.80
C LEU A 669 -10.76 -2.84 2.21
N ARG A 670 -10.38 -1.80 2.98
CA ARG A 670 -9.33 -0.85 2.56
C ARG A 670 -7.98 -1.52 2.36
N ARG A 671 -7.62 -2.46 3.24
CA ARG A 671 -6.38 -3.26 3.11
C ARG A 671 -6.42 -4.09 1.82
N ILE A 672 -7.54 -4.75 1.54
CA ILE A 672 -7.75 -5.53 0.32
C ILE A 672 -7.56 -4.65 -0.93
N ASP A 673 -8.18 -3.48 -0.99
CA ASP A 673 -8.04 -2.52 -2.11
C ASP A 673 -6.57 -2.17 -2.39
N LEU A 674 -5.84 -1.78 -1.35
CA LEU A 674 -4.44 -1.38 -1.49
C LEU A 674 -3.52 -2.53 -1.88
N VAL A 675 -3.78 -3.75 -1.39
CA VAL A 675 -3.01 -4.95 -1.78
C VAL A 675 -3.27 -5.31 -3.23
N ILE A 676 -4.53 -5.26 -3.71
CA ILE A 676 -4.89 -5.51 -5.11
C ILE A 676 -4.16 -4.53 -6.04
N LYS A 677 -4.05 -3.26 -5.64
CA LYS A 677 -3.37 -2.22 -6.43
C LYS A 677 -1.85 -2.33 -6.45
N ASN A 678 -1.22 -2.87 -5.40
CA ASN A 678 0.23 -2.81 -5.23
C ASN A 678 0.97 -4.15 -5.33
N ALA A 679 0.40 -5.27 -4.88
CA ALA A 679 1.06 -6.55 -4.96
C ALA A 679 1.40 -7.02 -6.39
N PRO A 680 0.54 -6.81 -7.43
CA PRO A 680 0.89 -7.18 -8.80
C PRO A 680 2.11 -6.43 -9.37
N LYS A 681 2.41 -5.23 -8.84
CA LYS A 681 3.56 -4.42 -9.25
C LYS A 681 4.90 -5.08 -8.86
N LEU A 682 4.91 -5.93 -7.82
CA LEU A 682 6.12 -6.58 -7.31
C LEU A 682 6.61 -7.72 -8.20
N TYR A 683 5.69 -8.53 -8.72
CA TYR A 683 6.04 -9.77 -9.44
C TYR A 683 6.17 -9.57 -10.97
N GLY A 684 6.19 -8.33 -11.47
CA GLY A 684 6.18 -8.06 -12.91
C GLY A 684 4.96 -8.62 -13.66
N LEU A 685 3.92 -9.05 -12.92
CA LEU A 685 2.69 -9.67 -13.40
C LEU A 685 1.76 -8.60 -13.96
N ARG A 686 2.20 -7.89 -15.01
CA ARG A 686 1.45 -6.80 -15.64
C ARG A 686 0.17 -7.25 -16.37
N LYS A 687 -0.11 -8.56 -16.46
CA LYS A 687 -1.28 -9.12 -17.15
C LYS A 687 -1.75 -10.46 -16.58
N LEU A 688 -2.19 -10.50 -15.32
CA LEU A 688 -3.11 -11.55 -14.86
C LEU A 688 -4.33 -10.90 -14.20
N GLY A 689 -5.27 -10.43 -15.04
CA GLY A 689 -6.56 -9.91 -14.57
C GLY A 689 -7.50 -10.98 -13.99
N GLN A 690 -6.99 -12.15 -13.58
CA GLN A 690 -7.83 -13.31 -13.23
C GLN A 690 -7.50 -13.96 -11.87
N THR A 691 -6.46 -13.53 -11.14
CA THR A 691 -6.09 -14.17 -9.86
C THR A 691 -5.71 -13.16 -8.78
N PHE A 692 -6.26 -13.34 -7.57
CA PHE A 692 -5.90 -12.54 -6.41
C PHE A 692 -4.48 -12.85 -5.91
N PRO A 693 -3.69 -11.83 -5.51
CA PRO A 693 -2.42 -12.05 -4.83
C PRO A 693 -2.63 -12.73 -3.46
N SER A 694 -1.74 -13.65 -3.12
CA SER A 694 -1.78 -14.45 -1.88
C SER A 694 -1.83 -13.60 -0.61
N GLN A 695 -1.23 -12.40 -0.64
CA GLN A 695 -1.18 -11.42 0.45
C GLN A 695 -2.56 -10.92 0.90
N ILE A 696 -3.60 -11.12 0.09
CA ILE A 696 -4.99 -10.73 0.42
C ILE A 696 -5.63 -11.69 1.44
N ALA A 697 -5.19 -12.95 1.48
CA ALA A 697 -5.79 -14.00 2.31
C ALA A 697 -5.99 -13.61 3.79
N PRO A 698 -4.97 -13.10 4.53
CA PRO A 698 -5.16 -12.73 5.94
C PRO A 698 -6.24 -11.67 6.13
N TYR A 699 -6.34 -10.70 5.21
CA TYR A 699 -7.31 -9.60 5.32
C TYR A 699 -8.73 -10.03 4.96
N LEU A 700 -8.90 -10.95 4.00
CA LEU A 700 -10.20 -11.57 3.72
C LEU A 700 -10.69 -12.39 4.92
N ILE A 701 -9.78 -13.11 5.59
CA ILE A 701 -10.16 -13.91 6.77
C ILE A 701 -10.46 -12.98 7.95
N GLN A 702 -9.71 -11.89 8.11
CA GLN A 702 -10.02 -10.84 9.10
C GLN A 702 -11.41 -10.22 8.83
N ALA A 703 -11.73 -9.92 7.57
CA ALA A 703 -13.07 -9.47 7.19
C ALA A 703 -14.13 -10.51 7.57
N LEU A 704 -13.90 -11.80 7.28
CA LEU A 704 -14.81 -12.89 7.68
C LEU A 704 -14.98 -13.05 9.20
N SER A 705 -13.97 -12.69 9.99
CA SER A 705 -14.05 -12.76 11.45
C SER A 705 -14.81 -11.59 12.09
N SER A 706 -15.11 -10.53 11.32
CA SER A 706 -15.90 -9.41 11.80
C SER A 706 -17.39 -9.78 11.93
N VAL A 707 -18.12 -9.11 12.83
CA VAL A 707 -19.54 -9.38 13.06
C VAL A 707 -20.36 -8.89 11.86
N PHE A 708 -21.04 -9.79 11.15
CA PHE A 708 -21.89 -9.45 10.02
C PHE A 708 -23.37 -9.35 10.42
N THR A 709 -24.06 -8.33 9.90
CA THR A 709 -25.53 -8.23 9.94
C THR A 709 -26.16 -8.99 8.76
N LEU A 710 -27.47 -9.21 8.79
CA LEU A 710 -28.23 -9.89 7.71
C LEU A 710 -27.99 -9.27 6.33
N GLU A 711 -27.83 -7.94 6.27
CA GLU A 711 -27.55 -7.20 5.02
C GLU A 711 -26.17 -7.52 4.40
N HIS A 712 -25.24 -8.03 5.20
CA HIS A 712 -23.87 -8.33 4.77
C HIS A 712 -23.64 -9.84 4.47
N GLN A 713 -24.69 -10.67 4.50
CA GLN A 713 -24.56 -12.10 4.16
C GLN A 713 -24.05 -12.33 2.74
N GLY A 714 -24.51 -11.52 1.77
CA GLY A 714 -23.98 -11.58 0.40
C GLY A 714 -22.49 -11.26 0.29
N LEU A 715 -21.97 -10.40 1.18
CA LEU A 715 -20.55 -10.10 1.27
C LEU A 715 -19.76 -11.27 1.87
N CYS A 716 -20.31 -11.96 2.88
CA CYS A 716 -19.72 -13.17 3.45
C CYS A 716 -19.51 -14.25 2.39
N SER A 717 -20.56 -14.52 1.60
CA SER A 717 -20.49 -15.46 0.48
C SER A 717 -19.39 -15.05 -0.49
N THR A 718 -19.39 -13.78 -0.92
CA THR A 718 -18.37 -13.25 -1.85
C THR A 718 -16.95 -13.45 -1.32
N ILE A 719 -16.68 -13.12 -0.05
CA ILE A 719 -15.36 -13.28 0.56
C ILE A 719 -14.94 -14.75 0.64
N CYS A 720 -15.86 -15.64 1.05
CA CYS A 720 -15.61 -17.08 1.07
C CYS A 720 -15.29 -17.64 -0.32
N LEU A 721 -15.96 -17.17 -1.37
CA LEU A 721 -15.68 -17.54 -2.76
C LEU A 721 -14.30 -17.04 -3.20
N SER A 722 -13.95 -15.79 -2.89
CA SER A 722 -12.61 -15.24 -3.19
C SER A 722 -11.51 -16.07 -2.53
N LEU A 723 -11.69 -16.46 -1.27
CA LEU A 723 -10.75 -17.36 -0.56
C LEU A 723 -10.71 -18.74 -1.20
N ALA A 724 -11.85 -19.35 -1.53
CA ALA A 724 -11.90 -20.67 -2.16
C ALA A 724 -11.14 -20.67 -3.51
N LYS A 725 -11.37 -19.65 -4.35
CA LYS A 725 -10.65 -19.47 -5.62
C LYS A 725 -9.14 -19.33 -5.42
N LEU A 726 -8.73 -18.51 -4.47
CA LEU A 726 -7.32 -18.27 -4.14
C LEU A 726 -6.62 -19.54 -3.63
N TYR A 727 -7.22 -20.27 -2.68
CA TYR A 727 -6.66 -21.55 -2.22
C TYR A 727 -6.65 -22.63 -3.31
N SER A 728 -7.65 -22.65 -4.20
CA SER A 728 -7.70 -23.56 -5.35
C SER A 728 -6.57 -23.31 -6.35
N HIS A 729 -6.25 -22.04 -6.62
CA HIS A 729 -5.14 -21.68 -7.52
C HIS A 729 -3.79 -22.21 -7.01
N HIS A 730 -3.58 -22.17 -5.69
CA HIS A 730 -2.38 -22.71 -5.06
C HIS A 730 -2.46 -24.21 -4.71
N LYS A 731 -3.39 -24.96 -5.33
CA LYS A 731 -3.57 -26.42 -5.17
C LYS A 731 -3.83 -26.88 -3.72
N ARG A 732 -4.30 -26.00 -2.84
CA ARG A 732 -4.68 -26.31 -1.44
C ARG A 732 -6.18 -26.61 -1.35
N TYR A 733 -6.60 -27.67 -2.04
CA TYR A 733 -8.03 -27.97 -2.24
C TYR A 733 -8.81 -28.22 -0.94
N GLY A 734 -8.20 -28.82 0.09
CA GLY A 734 -8.86 -29.03 1.39
C GLY A 734 -9.35 -27.73 2.05
N LYS A 735 -8.53 -26.67 2.05
CA LYS A 735 -8.93 -25.35 2.57
C LYS A 735 -9.95 -24.67 1.67
N ALA A 736 -9.77 -24.77 0.34
CA ALA A 736 -10.74 -24.23 -0.62
C ALA A 736 -12.15 -24.81 -0.42
N ILE A 737 -12.26 -26.13 -0.22
CA ILE A 737 -13.51 -26.84 0.09
C ILE A 737 -14.14 -26.30 1.38
N SER A 738 -13.33 -26.06 2.42
CA SER A 738 -13.82 -25.55 3.70
C SER A 738 -14.47 -24.17 3.60
N TYR A 739 -13.89 -23.25 2.81
CA TYR A 739 -14.42 -21.91 2.60
C TYR A 739 -15.64 -21.92 1.66
N LEU A 740 -15.62 -22.73 0.60
CA LEU A 740 -16.77 -22.85 -0.29
C LEU A 740 -18.00 -23.42 0.44
N ARG A 741 -17.80 -24.36 1.38
CA ARG A 741 -18.88 -24.83 2.26
C ARG A 741 -19.43 -23.73 3.15
N LYS A 742 -18.57 -22.90 3.74
CA LYS A 742 -19.00 -21.73 4.53
C LYS A 742 -19.78 -20.72 3.68
N ALA A 743 -19.43 -20.54 2.41
CA ALA A 743 -20.21 -19.72 1.48
C ALA A 743 -21.63 -20.28 1.37
N LEU A 744 -21.77 -21.59 1.13
CA LEU A 744 -23.06 -22.27 0.99
C LEU A 744 -23.94 -22.16 2.25
N ASP A 745 -23.35 -22.23 3.45
CA ASP A 745 -24.07 -22.08 4.71
C ASP A 745 -24.59 -20.64 4.95
N SER A 746 -23.93 -19.63 4.34
CA SER A 746 -24.26 -18.20 4.49
C SER A 746 -25.31 -17.67 3.50
N VAL A 747 -25.78 -18.53 2.60
CA VAL A 747 -26.59 -18.17 1.44
C VAL A 747 -28.09 -18.16 1.79
N SER A 748 -28.73 -17.00 1.65
CA SER A 748 -30.19 -16.87 1.47
C SER A 748 -30.58 -16.76 -0.02
N ALA A 749 -29.67 -17.15 -0.92
CA ALA A 749 -29.69 -16.71 -2.32
C ALA A 749 -30.45 -17.67 -3.25
N LYS A 750 -30.69 -17.15 -4.45
CA LYS A 750 -31.43 -17.75 -5.55
C LYS A 750 -30.91 -19.16 -5.88
N PRO A 751 -31.78 -20.05 -6.38
CA PRO A 751 -31.41 -21.44 -6.69
C PRO A 751 -30.27 -21.55 -7.71
N GLU A 752 -30.16 -20.62 -8.66
CA GLU A 752 -29.11 -20.62 -9.68
C GLU A 752 -27.70 -20.43 -9.10
N GLU A 753 -27.51 -19.44 -8.22
CA GLU A 753 -26.21 -19.19 -7.57
C GLU A 753 -25.78 -20.37 -6.69
N THR A 754 -26.76 -21.09 -6.15
CA THR A 754 -26.51 -22.28 -5.35
C THR A 754 -26.03 -23.45 -6.20
N LEU A 755 -26.58 -23.63 -7.40
CA LEU A 755 -26.11 -24.63 -8.36
C LEU A 755 -24.66 -24.36 -8.75
N ASP A 756 -24.30 -23.10 -8.97
CA ASP A 756 -22.91 -22.72 -9.29
C ASP A 756 -21.94 -23.08 -8.16
N TYR A 757 -22.33 -22.87 -6.90
CA TYR A 757 -21.50 -23.24 -5.75
C TYR A 757 -21.37 -24.77 -5.61
N LEU A 758 -22.43 -25.53 -5.87
CA LEU A 758 -22.38 -27.00 -5.85
C LEU A 758 -21.49 -27.56 -6.96
N LEU A 759 -21.56 -27.02 -8.17
CA LEU A 759 -20.68 -27.40 -9.28
C LEU A 759 -19.22 -27.09 -8.99
N SER A 760 -18.96 -25.90 -8.44
CA SER A 760 -17.61 -25.49 -8.00
C SER A 760 -17.08 -26.41 -6.90
N LEU A 761 -17.94 -26.83 -5.97
CA LEU A 761 -17.59 -27.75 -4.89
C LEU A 761 -17.29 -29.15 -5.41
N ALA A 762 -18.11 -29.67 -6.34
CA ALA A 762 -17.87 -30.94 -7.00
C ALA A 762 -16.51 -30.95 -7.73
N TRP A 763 -16.19 -29.87 -8.45
CA TRP A 763 -14.90 -29.72 -9.12
C TRP A 763 -13.73 -29.76 -8.13
N LEU A 764 -13.83 -29.05 -6.99
CA LEU A 764 -12.79 -29.11 -5.96
C LEU A 764 -12.62 -30.52 -5.37
N TYR A 765 -13.70 -31.29 -5.18
CA TYR A 765 -13.59 -32.68 -4.73
C TYR A 765 -12.94 -33.60 -5.78
N ILE A 766 -13.19 -33.38 -7.07
CA ILE A 766 -12.50 -34.08 -8.17
C ILE A 766 -11.00 -33.80 -8.10
N LEU A 767 -10.60 -32.53 -7.97
CA LEU A 767 -9.19 -32.13 -7.85
C LEU A 767 -8.52 -32.68 -6.57
N HIS A 768 -9.27 -32.75 -5.47
CA HIS A 768 -8.82 -33.34 -4.21
C HIS A 768 -8.85 -34.88 -4.20
N LYS A 769 -9.14 -35.53 -5.35
CA LYS A 769 -9.21 -36.98 -5.53
C LYS A 769 -10.25 -37.69 -4.64
N GLN A 770 -11.31 -37.00 -4.23
CA GLN A 770 -12.44 -37.55 -3.47
C GLN A 770 -13.65 -37.74 -4.38
N TYR A 771 -13.55 -38.72 -5.28
CA TYR A 771 -14.53 -38.93 -6.36
C TYR A 771 -15.91 -39.31 -5.85
N ASP A 772 -16.03 -40.11 -4.78
CA ASP A 772 -17.32 -40.57 -4.27
C ASP A 772 -18.23 -39.42 -3.82
N VAL A 773 -17.65 -38.44 -3.13
CA VAL A 773 -18.37 -37.23 -2.67
C VAL A 773 -18.75 -36.35 -3.87
N ALA A 774 -17.84 -36.19 -4.84
CA ALA A 774 -18.13 -35.45 -6.06
C ALA A 774 -19.27 -36.08 -6.86
N LEU A 775 -19.29 -37.42 -7.01
CA LEU A 775 -20.37 -38.16 -7.65
C LEU A 775 -21.71 -37.95 -6.92
N GLY A 776 -21.71 -37.95 -5.59
CA GLY A 776 -22.88 -37.65 -4.77
C GLY A 776 -23.47 -36.27 -5.10
N ILE A 777 -22.64 -35.22 -5.10
CA ILE A 777 -23.05 -33.85 -5.42
C ILE A 777 -23.54 -33.74 -6.87
N LEU A 778 -22.79 -34.28 -7.84
CA LEU A 778 -23.13 -34.16 -9.26
C LEU A 778 -24.44 -34.89 -9.61
N ASN A 779 -24.70 -36.06 -9.02
CA ASN A 779 -25.98 -36.75 -9.19
C ASN A 779 -27.15 -35.95 -8.60
N THR A 780 -26.94 -35.20 -7.51
CA THR A 780 -27.99 -34.30 -6.99
C THR A 780 -28.26 -33.12 -7.91
N VAL A 781 -27.23 -32.51 -8.52
CA VAL A 781 -27.39 -31.42 -9.48
C VAL A 781 -28.12 -31.90 -10.75
N VAL A 782 -27.75 -33.07 -11.27
CA VAL A 782 -28.41 -33.67 -12.44
C VAL A 782 -29.87 -34.05 -12.15
N GLY A 783 -30.17 -34.46 -10.91
CA GLY A 783 -31.52 -34.79 -10.47
C GLY A 783 -32.38 -33.58 -10.09
N TYR A 784 -31.85 -32.36 -10.14
CA TYR A 784 -32.55 -31.15 -9.73
C TYR A 784 -33.39 -30.55 -10.86
N SER A 785 -34.68 -30.32 -10.58
CA SER A 785 -35.68 -29.97 -11.58
C SER A 785 -35.46 -28.62 -12.29
N TRP A 786 -34.68 -27.70 -11.70
CA TRP A 786 -34.45 -26.34 -12.22
C TRP A 786 -33.08 -26.13 -12.87
N SER A 787 -32.36 -27.22 -13.18
CA SER A 787 -31.05 -27.11 -13.82
C SER A 787 -31.18 -26.70 -15.29
N ASN A 788 -30.61 -25.55 -15.65
CA ASN A 788 -30.51 -25.10 -17.04
C ASN A 788 -29.67 -26.12 -17.86
N PRO A 789 -29.98 -26.34 -19.16
CA PRO A 789 -29.14 -27.11 -20.09
C PRO A 789 -27.62 -26.86 -19.96
N GLN A 790 -27.18 -25.63 -19.70
CA GLN A 790 -25.77 -25.30 -19.47
C GLN A 790 -25.22 -25.95 -18.19
N HIS A 791 -25.89 -25.77 -17.05
CA HIS A 791 -25.52 -26.40 -15.78
C HIS A 791 -25.54 -27.93 -15.85
N LEU A 792 -26.56 -28.51 -16.52
CA LEU A 792 -26.64 -29.95 -16.75
C LEU A 792 -25.47 -30.46 -17.58
N GLY A 793 -25.10 -29.72 -18.63
CA GLY A 793 -23.96 -30.04 -19.48
C GLY A 793 -22.63 -30.08 -18.71
N ILE A 794 -22.40 -29.06 -17.88
CA ILE A 794 -21.22 -28.98 -17.00
C ILE A 794 -21.22 -30.15 -16.00
N ALA A 795 -22.36 -30.41 -15.36
CA ALA A 795 -22.52 -31.50 -14.41
C ALA A 795 -22.23 -32.86 -15.05
N TYR A 796 -22.77 -33.13 -16.25
CA TYR A 796 -22.51 -34.38 -16.98
C TYR A 796 -21.04 -34.52 -17.41
N ASN A 797 -20.40 -33.45 -17.83
CA ASN A 797 -18.97 -33.46 -18.16
C ASN A 797 -18.11 -33.75 -16.92
N MET A 798 -18.36 -33.10 -15.79
CA MET A 798 -17.64 -33.36 -14.52
C MET A 798 -17.95 -34.75 -13.96
N LEU A 799 -19.19 -35.23 -14.11
CA LEU A 799 -19.61 -36.57 -13.71
C LEU A 799 -18.83 -37.63 -14.50
N ALA A 800 -18.68 -37.40 -15.81
CA ALA A 800 -17.90 -38.29 -16.67
C ALA A 800 -16.41 -38.33 -16.29
N ILE A 801 -15.82 -37.19 -15.92
CA ILE A 801 -14.46 -37.10 -15.37
C ILE A 801 -14.33 -37.97 -14.12
N ALA A 802 -15.21 -37.77 -13.13
CA ALA A 802 -15.18 -38.53 -11.88
C ALA A 802 -15.36 -40.04 -12.13
N LEU A 803 -16.33 -40.43 -12.98
CA LEU A 803 -16.59 -41.83 -13.36
C LEU A 803 -15.39 -42.48 -14.08
N ARG A 804 -14.70 -41.72 -14.94
CA ARG A 804 -13.47 -42.18 -15.60
C ARG A 804 -12.38 -42.49 -14.58
N ARG A 805 -12.18 -41.60 -13.59
CA ARG A 805 -11.19 -41.78 -12.52
C ARG A 805 -11.51 -42.96 -11.60
N THR A 806 -12.79 -43.34 -11.47
CA THR A 806 -13.21 -44.56 -10.77
C THR A 806 -13.27 -45.79 -11.69
N ASN A 807 -12.68 -45.76 -12.88
CA ASN A 807 -12.67 -46.84 -13.88
C ASN A 807 -14.05 -47.30 -14.41
N ASN A 808 -15.10 -46.48 -14.26
CA ASN A 808 -16.43 -46.76 -14.79
C ASN A 808 -16.58 -46.17 -16.22
N THR A 809 -15.81 -46.72 -17.16
CA THR A 809 -15.66 -46.19 -18.52
C THR A 809 -16.97 -46.12 -19.31
N LYS A 810 -17.88 -47.08 -19.10
CA LYS A 810 -19.17 -47.14 -19.81
C LYS A 810 -20.10 -45.99 -19.41
N GLU A 811 -20.25 -45.74 -18.11
CA GLU A 811 -21.08 -44.64 -17.63
C GLU A 811 -20.41 -43.28 -17.91
N ALA A 812 -19.08 -43.20 -17.86
CA ALA A 812 -18.34 -42.01 -18.28
C ALA A 812 -18.62 -41.66 -19.76
N ALA A 813 -18.60 -42.63 -20.67
CA ALA A 813 -18.90 -42.42 -22.09
C ALA A 813 -20.32 -41.88 -22.31
N LYS A 814 -21.32 -42.44 -21.61
CA LYS A 814 -22.71 -41.96 -21.68
C LYS A 814 -22.83 -40.52 -21.19
N SER A 815 -22.18 -40.20 -20.06
CA SER A 815 -22.21 -38.86 -19.48
C SER A 815 -21.51 -37.83 -20.37
N TYR A 816 -20.35 -38.14 -20.96
CA TYR A 816 -19.73 -37.26 -21.96
C TYR A 816 -20.58 -37.09 -23.21
N TYR A 817 -21.24 -38.15 -23.69
CA TYR A 817 -22.14 -38.05 -24.83
C TYR A 817 -23.34 -37.12 -24.54
N LYS A 818 -23.94 -37.23 -23.35
CA LYS A 818 -24.99 -36.30 -22.91
C LYS A 818 -24.48 -34.85 -22.84
N ALA A 819 -23.29 -34.64 -22.29
CA ALA A 819 -22.66 -33.32 -22.27
C ALA A 819 -22.44 -32.76 -23.68
N LEU A 820 -22.01 -33.61 -24.64
CA LEU A 820 -21.87 -33.22 -26.03
C LEU A 820 -23.21 -32.80 -26.65
N CYS A 821 -24.27 -33.60 -26.51
CA CYS A 821 -25.60 -33.24 -27.02
C CYS A 821 -26.09 -31.91 -26.46
N LEU A 822 -25.96 -31.69 -25.14
CA LEU A 822 -26.35 -30.42 -24.51
C LEU A 822 -25.52 -29.23 -25.01
N SER A 823 -24.22 -29.43 -25.26
CA SER A 823 -23.37 -28.39 -25.85
C SER A 823 -23.70 -28.09 -27.32
N GLU A 824 -24.23 -29.07 -28.06
CA GLU A 824 -24.74 -28.89 -29.43
C GLU A 824 -26.08 -28.13 -29.42
N GLU A 825 -26.99 -28.49 -28.51
CA GLU A 825 -28.29 -27.81 -28.30
C GLU A 825 -28.14 -26.35 -27.86
N THR A 826 -27.14 -26.05 -27.02
CA THR A 826 -26.84 -24.69 -26.55
C THR A 826 -25.96 -23.89 -27.51
N GLU A 827 -25.55 -24.49 -28.63
CA GLU A 827 -24.65 -23.90 -29.65
C GLU A 827 -23.31 -23.36 -29.12
N VAL A 828 -22.88 -23.80 -27.92
CA VAL A 828 -21.60 -23.38 -27.32
C VAL A 828 -20.47 -24.23 -27.88
N THR A 829 -19.91 -23.77 -29.00
CA THR A 829 -18.81 -24.44 -29.74
C THR A 829 -17.59 -24.79 -28.89
N HIS A 830 -17.25 -23.97 -27.89
CA HIS A 830 -16.16 -24.23 -26.96
C HIS A 830 -16.41 -25.48 -26.09
N ASN A 831 -17.62 -25.61 -25.54
CA ASN A 831 -18.03 -26.77 -24.74
C ASN A 831 -18.12 -28.05 -25.59
N GLN A 832 -18.56 -27.93 -26.85
CA GLN A 832 -18.55 -29.05 -27.81
C GLN A 832 -17.12 -29.58 -28.04
N ALA A 833 -16.16 -28.67 -28.22
CA ALA A 833 -14.76 -29.03 -28.42
C ALA A 833 -14.18 -29.76 -27.20
N ILE A 834 -14.48 -29.29 -25.99
CA ILE A 834 -14.06 -29.92 -24.73
C ILE A 834 -14.68 -31.31 -24.55
N ALA A 835 -15.99 -31.45 -24.78
CA ALA A 835 -16.67 -32.73 -24.67
C ALA A 835 -16.09 -33.77 -25.65
N LEU A 836 -15.81 -33.36 -26.89
CA LEU A 836 -15.14 -34.20 -27.89
C LEU A 836 -13.72 -34.57 -27.46
N ALA A 837 -12.94 -33.63 -26.94
CA ALA A 837 -11.59 -33.91 -26.49
C ALA A 837 -11.56 -34.87 -25.29
N ASN A 838 -12.49 -34.71 -24.35
CA ASN A 838 -12.65 -35.61 -23.21
C ASN A 838 -13.10 -37.02 -23.63
N LEU A 839 -13.98 -37.14 -24.64
CA LEU A 839 -14.29 -38.43 -25.28
C LEU A 839 -13.04 -39.04 -25.93
N GLY A 840 -12.22 -38.25 -26.60
CA GLY A 840 -10.94 -38.69 -27.15
C GLY A 840 -10.00 -39.23 -26.09
N ALA A 841 -9.86 -38.53 -24.96
CA ALA A 841 -9.06 -38.96 -23.82
C ALA A 841 -9.62 -40.25 -23.16
N LEU A 842 -10.95 -40.39 -23.05
CA LEU A 842 -11.58 -41.62 -22.59
C LEU A 842 -11.31 -42.80 -23.55
N CYS A 843 -11.36 -42.57 -24.86
CA CYS A 843 -10.99 -43.58 -25.85
C CYS A 843 -9.53 -44.02 -25.73
N LEU A 844 -8.60 -43.09 -25.46
CA LEU A 844 -7.20 -43.47 -25.17
C LEU A 844 -7.09 -44.33 -23.91
N HIS A 845 -7.79 -43.96 -22.84
CA HIS A 845 -7.83 -44.74 -21.60
C HIS A 845 -8.39 -46.16 -21.84
N ALA A 846 -9.33 -46.30 -22.76
CA ALA A 846 -9.87 -47.59 -23.19
C ALA A 846 -9.04 -48.30 -24.29
N ALA A 847 -7.82 -47.81 -24.59
CA ALA A 847 -6.93 -48.31 -25.64
C ALA A 847 -7.50 -48.27 -27.08
N ALA A 848 -8.52 -47.45 -27.34
CA ALA A 848 -9.16 -47.26 -28.63
C ALA A 848 -8.54 -46.09 -29.41
N SER A 849 -7.27 -46.23 -29.82
CA SER A 849 -6.46 -45.15 -30.42
C SER A 849 -7.05 -44.48 -31.67
N ARG A 850 -7.67 -45.24 -32.58
CA ARG A 850 -8.30 -44.69 -33.79
C ARG A 850 -9.53 -43.82 -33.49
N LEU A 851 -10.33 -44.22 -32.51
CA LEU A 851 -11.49 -43.43 -32.07
C LEU A 851 -11.02 -42.16 -31.35
N ALA A 852 -9.97 -42.27 -30.53
CA ALA A 852 -9.36 -41.12 -29.89
C ALA A 852 -8.85 -40.10 -30.91
N GLU A 853 -8.12 -40.54 -31.94
CA GLU A 853 -7.65 -39.69 -33.04
C GLU A 853 -8.81 -38.93 -33.70
N HIS A 854 -9.89 -39.65 -34.02
CA HIS A 854 -11.09 -39.06 -34.63
C HIS A 854 -11.70 -37.96 -33.76
N TYR A 855 -11.88 -38.22 -32.47
CA TYR A 855 -12.45 -37.23 -31.55
C TYR A 855 -11.54 -36.03 -31.33
N PHE A 856 -10.24 -36.23 -31.15
CA PHE A 856 -9.28 -35.12 -31.01
C PHE A 856 -9.19 -34.26 -32.27
N ILE A 857 -9.18 -34.84 -33.47
CA ILE A 857 -9.18 -34.05 -34.72
C ILE A 857 -10.45 -33.19 -34.82
N LYS A 858 -11.61 -33.74 -34.44
CA LYS A 858 -12.85 -32.94 -34.38
C LYS A 858 -12.75 -31.79 -33.38
N ALA A 859 -12.22 -32.05 -32.18
CA ALA A 859 -12.00 -31.01 -31.17
C ALA A 859 -11.06 -29.91 -31.68
N VAL A 860 -9.92 -30.28 -32.29
CA VAL A 860 -8.96 -29.33 -32.89
C VAL A 860 -9.62 -28.45 -33.96
N ARG A 861 -10.47 -29.03 -34.82
CA ARG A 861 -11.20 -28.26 -35.86
C ARG A 861 -12.19 -27.25 -35.29
N LEU A 862 -12.74 -27.49 -34.11
CA LEU A 862 -13.62 -26.55 -33.42
C LEU A 862 -12.80 -25.47 -32.73
N PHE A 863 -11.78 -25.85 -31.94
CA PHE A 863 -10.90 -24.90 -31.28
C PHE A 863 -10.17 -23.97 -32.26
N SER A 864 -9.75 -24.46 -33.42
CA SER A 864 -9.08 -23.62 -34.43
C SER A 864 -9.96 -22.52 -35.03
N LYS A 865 -11.28 -22.58 -34.82
CA LYS A 865 -12.23 -21.54 -35.26
C LYS A 865 -12.50 -20.49 -34.18
N LEU A 866 -12.03 -20.73 -32.95
CA LEU A 866 -12.21 -19.86 -31.80
C LEU A 866 -11.01 -18.94 -31.61
N PRO A 867 -11.20 -17.74 -31.03
CA PRO A 867 -10.08 -16.87 -30.67
C PRO A 867 -9.19 -17.52 -29.61
N SER A 868 -7.87 -17.49 -29.82
CA SER A 868 -6.89 -18.15 -28.94
C SER A 868 -6.86 -17.59 -27.51
N VAL A 869 -7.30 -16.35 -27.31
CA VAL A 869 -7.36 -15.69 -25.99
C VAL A 869 -8.33 -16.38 -25.03
N ASP A 870 -9.45 -16.88 -25.54
CA ASP A 870 -10.53 -17.43 -24.70
C ASP A 870 -10.42 -18.94 -24.48
N CYS A 871 -9.93 -19.68 -25.48
CA CYS A 871 -9.83 -21.15 -25.43
C CYS A 871 -8.38 -21.67 -25.37
N GLY A 872 -7.41 -20.78 -25.18
CA GLY A 872 -5.99 -21.06 -25.34
C GLY A 872 -5.50 -22.27 -24.56
N GLN A 873 -5.76 -22.31 -23.25
CA GLN A 873 -5.28 -23.40 -22.38
C GLN A 873 -5.83 -24.77 -22.79
N ASP A 874 -7.15 -24.88 -22.97
CA ASP A 874 -7.80 -26.13 -23.36
C ASP A 874 -7.33 -26.57 -24.75
N PHE A 875 -7.22 -25.63 -25.69
CA PHE A 875 -6.76 -25.94 -27.04
C PHE A 875 -5.32 -26.45 -27.04
N ILE A 876 -4.42 -25.80 -26.29
CA ILE A 876 -3.04 -26.25 -26.11
C ILE A 876 -3.02 -27.69 -25.59
N GLN A 877 -3.80 -27.98 -24.54
CA GLN A 877 -3.84 -29.32 -23.96
C GLN A 877 -4.30 -30.37 -24.99
N VAL A 878 -5.31 -30.06 -25.80
CA VAL A 878 -5.77 -30.97 -26.87
C VAL A 878 -4.71 -31.19 -27.95
N LEU A 879 -4.00 -30.15 -28.36
CA LEU A 879 -2.89 -30.27 -29.32
C LEU A 879 -1.76 -31.14 -28.75
N LEU A 880 -1.42 -30.97 -27.47
CA LEU A 880 -0.43 -31.82 -26.80
C LEU A 880 -0.87 -33.28 -26.74
N GLN A 881 -2.15 -33.55 -26.42
CA GLN A 881 -2.67 -34.92 -26.39
C GLN A 881 -2.66 -35.59 -27.76
N LEU A 882 -3.06 -34.86 -28.79
CA LEU A 882 -3.01 -35.35 -30.16
C LEU A 882 -1.57 -35.56 -30.64
N GLY A 883 -0.66 -34.67 -30.26
CA GLY A 883 0.78 -34.83 -30.50
C GLY A 883 1.32 -36.12 -29.88
N CYS A 884 1.04 -36.35 -28.59
CA CYS A 884 1.39 -37.59 -27.88
C CYS A 884 0.84 -38.82 -28.59
N LEU A 885 -0.44 -38.78 -29.01
CA LEU A 885 -1.06 -39.89 -29.74
C LEU A 885 -0.31 -40.23 -31.03
N TYR A 886 0.10 -39.23 -31.81
CA TYR A 886 0.84 -39.43 -33.05
C TYR A 886 2.30 -39.83 -32.87
N VAL A 887 2.95 -39.39 -31.78
CA VAL A 887 4.31 -39.80 -31.42
C VAL A 887 4.33 -41.26 -30.95
N CYS A 888 3.34 -41.66 -30.15
CA CYS A 888 3.13 -43.06 -29.80
C CYS A 888 2.71 -43.89 -31.02
N GLY A 889 1.99 -43.28 -31.97
CA GLY A 889 1.74 -43.80 -33.31
C GLY A 889 3.00 -43.74 -34.19
N THR A 890 3.01 -44.45 -35.31
CA THR A 890 4.18 -44.44 -36.23
C THR A 890 4.37 -43.12 -36.98
N GLN A 891 3.57 -42.07 -36.70
CA GLN A 891 3.46 -40.81 -37.46
C GLN A 891 4.17 -39.65 -36.75
N ARG A 892 5.47 -39.80 -36.53
CA ARG A 892 6.31 -38.88 -35.73
C ARG A 892 6.28 -37.41 -36.18
N GLU A 893 6.30 -37.16 -37.49
CA GLU A 893 6.29 -35.79 -38.05
C GLU A 893 5.01 -35.02 -37.72
N LYS A 894 3.86 -35.71 -37.74
CA LYS A 894 2.59 -35.09 -37.33
C LYS A 894 2.60 -34.77 -35.84
N GLY A 895 3.13 -35.68 -35.02
CA GLY A 895 3.28 -35.48 -33.59
C GLY A 895 4.08 -34.22 -33.25
N ARG A 896 5.23 -34.04 -33.92
CA ARG A 896 6.06 -32.83 -33.82
C ARG A 896 5.29 -31.56 -34.18
N PHE A 897 4.59 -31.55 -35.32
CA PHE A 897 3.80 -30.40 -35.77
C PHE A 897 2.79 -29.95 -34.72
N TYR A 898 2.08 -30.90 -34.09
CA TYR A 898 1.10 -30.55 -33.04
C TYR A 898 1.74 -29.99 -31.77
N TYR A 899 2.93 -30.46 -31.38
CA TYR A 899 3.67 -29.87 -30.26
C TYR A 899 4.18 -28.45 -30.57
N GLU A 900 4.68 -28.20 -31.79
CA GLU A 900 5.10 -26.86 -32.21
C GLU A 900 3.90 -25.90 -32.30
N TRP A 901 2.75 -26.39 -32.77
CA TRP A 901 1.53 -25.60 -32.81
C TRP A 901 1.00 -25.28 -31.41
N ALA A 902 1.05 -26.24 -30.48
CA ALA A 902 0.73 -26.02 -29.07
C ALA A 902 1.62 -24.93 -28.45
N LEU A 903 2.92 -24.95 -28.75
CA LEU A 903 3.86 -23.93 -28.29
C LEU A 903 3.52 -22.55 -28.87
N LEU A 904 3.17 -22.47 -30.17
CA LEU A 904 2.78 -21.20 -30.80
C LEU A 904 1.55 -20.58 -30.13
N VAL A 905 0.50 -21.37 -29.90
CA VAL A 905 -0.72 -20.91 -29.20
C VAL A 905 -0.39 -20.49 -27.76
N ALA A 906 0.50 -21.21 -27.09
CA ALA A 906 0.96 -20.85 -25.74
C ALA A 906 1.76 -19.53 -25.71
N MET A 907 2.51 -19.21 -26.78
CA MET A 907 3.20 -17.93 -26.93
C MET A 907 2.22 -16.78 -27.19
N GLU A 908 1.23 -16.97 -28.08
CA GLU A 908 0.18 -15.98 -28.36
C GLU A 908 -0.62 -15.61 -27.10
N THR A 909 -0.95 -16.61 -26.29
CA THR A 909 -1.70 -16.44 -25.03
C THR A 909 -0.84 -15.97 -23.86
N SER A 910 0.48 -15.87 -24.05
CA SER A 910 1.46 -15.52 -23.00
C SER A 910 1.38 -16.43 -21.76
N HIS A 911 0.92 -17.68 -21.91
CA HIS A 911 0.76 -18.63 -20.81
C HIS A 911 2.05 -19.44 -20.56
N LEU A 912 2.86 -19.01 -19.58
CA LEU A 912 4.20 -19.55 -19.33
C LEU A 912 4.22 -21.05 -19.00
N GLU A 913 3.28 -21.53 -18.19
CA GLU A 913 3.23 -22.97 -17.81
C GLU A 913 2.95 -23.87 -19.01
N SER A 914 2.03 -23.46 -19.89
CA SER A 914 1.73 -24.21 -21.11
C SER A 914 2.88 -24.17 -22.13
N GLN A 915 3.60 -23.05 -22.23
CA GLN A 915 4.82 -22.97 -23.03
C GLN A 915 5.86 -23.97 -22.52
N LEU A 916 6.09 -24.01 -21.21
CA LEU A 916 7.02 -24.93 -20.57
C LEU A 916 6.66 -26.40 -20.82
N GLN A 917 5.37 -26.76 -20.73
CA GLN A 917 4.88 -28.11 -20.98
C GLN A 917 5.10 -28.54 -22.44
N ALA A 918 4.78 -27.68 -23.40
CA ALA A 918 4.99 -27.96 -24.82
C ALA A 918 6.48 -28.15 -25.16
N ILE A 919 7.36 -27.32 -24.59
CA ILE A 919 8.81 -27.43 -24.77
C ILE A 919 9.35 -28.71 -24.15
N LYS A 920 8.90 -29.10 -22.94
CA LYS A 920 9.29 -30.35 -22.29
C LYS A 920 9.03 -31.55 -23.21
N LEU A 921 7.87 -31.57 -23.86
CA LEU A 921 7.50 -32.62 -24.83
C LEU A 921 8.34 -32.56 -26.13
N LEU A 922 8.67 -31.37 -26.63
CA LEU A 922 9.58 -31.21 -27.78
C LEU A 922 11.02 -31.66 -27.46
N CYS A 923 11.55 -31.31 -26.28
CA CYS A 923 12.85 -31.80 -25.80
C CYS A 923 12.85 -33.32 -25.69
N GLN A 924 11.78 -33.92 -25.16
CA GLN A 924 11.63 -35.37 -25.09
C GLN A 924 11.57 -36.00 -26.49
N PHE A 925 10.85 -35.38 -27.42
CA PHE A 925 10.76 -35.83 -28.81
C PHE A 925 12.14 -35.89 -29.48
N TYR A 926 12.93 -34.82 -29.38
CA TYR A 926 14.26 -34.74 -29.99
C TYR A 926 15.36 -35.50 -29.26
N SER A 927 15.12 -35.97 -28.04
CA SER A 927 16.07 -36.83 -27.32
C SER A 927 15.78 -38.32 -27.55
N THR A 928 14.52 -38.71 -27.62
CA THR A 928 14.12 -40.14 -27.62
C THR A 928 13.50 -40.63 -28.92
N VAL A 929 12.75 -39.80 -29.64
CA VAL A 929 11.93 -40.23 -30.79
C VAL A 929 12.68 -40.00 -32.11
N VAL A 930 13.20 -38.79 -32.30
CA VAL A 930 14.05 -38.42 -33.44
C VAL A 930 15.29 -37.70 -32.88
N PRO A 931 16.33 -38.47 -32.48
CA PRO A 931 17.52 -37.90 -31.85
C PRO A 931 18.15 -36.77 -32.67
N ASN A 932 18.10 -35.54 -32.15
CA ASN A 932 18.71 -34.36 -32.73
C ASN A 932 19.23 -33.44 -31.61
N GLU A 933 20.53 -33.55 -31.33
CA GLU A 933 21.17 -32.82 -30.23
C GLU A 933 21.10 -31.30 -30.41
N ALA A 934 21.22 -30.79 -31.64
CA ALA A 934 21.17 -29.36 -31.92
C ALA A 934 19.79 -28.76 -31.60
N GLN A 935 18.70 -29.44 -32.00
CA GLN A 935 17.34 -28.99 -31.67
C GLN A 935 17.07 -29.10 -30.18
N CYS A 936 17.54 -30.16 -29.54
CA CYS A 936 17.39 -30.34 -28.10
C CYS A 936 18.07 -29.18 -27.32
N VAL A 937 19.26 -28.72 -27.74
CA VAL A 937 19.91 -27.56 -27.13
C VAL A 937 19.06 -26.30 -27.27
N ILE A 938 18.55 -25.99 -28.47
CA ILE A 938 17.73 -24.79 -28.72
C ILE A 938 16.50 -24.75 -27.81
N TYR A 939 15.75 -25.85 -27.74
CA TYR A 939 14.54 -25.90 -26.91
C TYR A 939 14.86 -25.83 -25.41
N ASN A 940 15.94 -26.47 -24.94
CA ASN A 940 16.35 -26.37 -23.53
C ASN A 940 16.86 -24.96 -23.18
N GLU A 941 17.57 -24.26 -24.08
CA GLU A 941 17.96 -22.86 -23.86
C GLU A 941 16.75 -21.92 -23.78
N TYR A 942 15.74 -22.15 -24.62
CA TYR A 942 14.48 -21.43 -24.52
C TYR A 942 13.75 -21.77 -23.21
N GLN A 943 13.72 -23.06 -22.81
CA GLN A 943 13.19 -23.52 -21.53
C GLN A 943 13.86 -22.80 -20.35
N LEU A 944 15.19 -22.66 -20.39
CA LEU A 944 15.97 -21.94 -19.39
C LEU A 944 15.53 -20.47 -19.30
N SER A 945 15.29 -19.82 -20.44
CA SER A 945 14.81 -18.43 -20.47
C SER A 945 13.43 -18.27 -19.84
N LEU A 946 12.53 -19.24 -20.01
CA LEU A 946 11.19 -19.23 -19.41
C LEU A 946 11.26 -19.51 -17.91
N VAL A 947 12.05 -20.49 -17.49
CA VAL A 947 12.18 -20.86 -16.08
C VAL A 947 12.79 -19.73 -15.25
N ARG A 948 13.70 -18.95 -15.84
CA ARG A 948 14.20 -17.70 -15.24
C ARG A 948 13.11 -16.65 -15.05
N LYS A 949 12.17 -16.51 -15.99
CA LYS A 949 11.01 -15.62 -15.85
C LYS A 949 10.02 -16.09 -14.79
N MET A 950 9.93 -17.41 -14.57
CA MET A 950 9.10 -18.01 -13.53
C MET A 950 9.79 -18.08 -12.16
N SER A 951 11.05 -17.63 -12.06
CA SER A 951 11.87 -17.65 -10.83
C SER A 951 12.01 -19.03 -10.17
N ASN A 952 11.85 -20.14 -10.92
CA ASN A 952 11.98 -21.50 -10.37
C ASN A 952 13.43 -22.01 -10.46
N LYS A 953 14.24 -21.68 -9.44
CA LYS A 953 15.67 -22.04 -9.37
C LYS A 953 15.94 -23.54 -9.37
N ALA A 954 15.08 -24.34 -8.75
CA ALA A 954 15.24 -25.79 -8.71
C ALA A 954 15.10 -26.44 -10.09
N LEU A 955 14.21 -25.89 -10.94
CA LEU A 955 14.07 -26.32 -12.32
C LEU A 955 15.16 -25.70 -13.21
N GLU A 956 15.61 -24.47 -12.93
CA GLU A 956 16.73 -23.82 -13.61
C GLU A 956 18.00 -24.70 -13.56
N GLY A 957 18.36 -25.16 -12.36
CA GLY A 957 19.53 -26.05 -12.17
C GLY A 957 19.43 -27.35 -12.96
N GLN A 958 18.25 -27.96 -13.03
CA GLN A 958 18.01 -29.21 -13.80
C GLN A 958 18.14 -29.00 -15.31
N ILE A 959 17.64 -27.87 -15.83
CA ILE A 959 17.74 -27.56 -17.25
C ILE A 959 19.19 -27.27 -17.63
N LEU A 960 19.92 -26.51 -16.81
CA LEU A 960 21.35 -26.26 -17.01
C LEU A 960 22.16 -27.55 -17.04
N GLU A 961 21.84 -28.50 -16.14
CA GLU A 961 22.44 -29.83 -16.13
C GLU A 961 22.12 -30.62 -17.41
N THR A 962 20.88 -30.57 -17.89
CA THR A 962 20.46 -31.19 -19.16
C THR A 962 21.20 -30.59 -20.35
N ILE A 963 21.27 -29.25 -20.44
CA ILE A 963 22.02 -28.53 -21.49
C ILE A 963 23.49 -28.92 -21.44
N SER A 964 24.10 -28.99 -20.26
CA SER A 964 25.48 -29.42 -20.12
C SER A 964 25.69 -30.85 -20.65
N GLN A 965 24.75 -31.76 -20.43
CA GLN A 965 24.85 -33.13 -20.94
C GLN A 965 24.80 -33.17 -22.47
N LEU A 966 23.94 -32.33 -23.08
CA LEU A 966 23.83 -32.22 -24.53
C LEU A 966 25.09 -31.62 -25.16
N TYR A 967 25.70 -30.62 -24.53
CA TYR A 967 26.99 -30.10 -25.01
C TYR A 967 28.13 -31.12 -24.84
N LEU A 968 28.07 -31.97 -23.82
CA LEU A 968 29.02 -33.06 -23.65
C LEU A 968 28.92 -34.11 -24.77
N SER A 969 27.71 -34.43 -25.23
CA SER A 969 27.52 -35.44 -26.30
C SER A 969 28.03 -34.99 -27.66
N LEU A 970 28.05 -33.68 -27.94
CA LEU A 970 28.55 -33.11 -29.20
C LEU A 970 30.04 -33.38 -29.47
N GLY A 971 30.82 -33.72 -28.44
CA GLY A 971 32.18 -34.25 -28.60
C GLY A 971 33.27 -33.27 -29.04
N THR A 972 32.96 -31.98 -29.21
CA THR A 972 33.94 -30.96 -29.65
C THR A 972 34.53 -30.19 -28.47
N GLU A 973 35.77 -29.72 -28.61
CA GLU A 973 36.46 -28.96 -27.56
C GLU A 973 35.72 -27.68 -27.15
N ARG A 974 35.09 -26.98 -28.11
CA ARG A 974 34.24 -25.81 -27.85
C ARG A 974 32.99 -26.20 -27.05
N ALA A 975 32.36 -27.33 -27.40
CA ALA A 975 31.18 -27.82 -26.69
C ALA A 975 31.51 -28.26 -25.26
N TYR A 976 32.66 -28.91 -25.03
CA TYR A 976 33.11 -29.23 -23.67
C TYR A 976 33.32 -27.99 -22.80
N ARG A 977 33.85 -26.89 -23.35
CA ARG A 977 33.95 -25.60 -22.63
C ARG A 977 32.57 -25.04 -22.26
N SER A 978 31.61 -25.07 -23.18
CA SER A 978 30.23 -24.65 -22.90
C SER A 978 29.55 -25.55 -21.87
N ALA A 979 29.71 -26.87 -21.97
CA ALA A 979 29.20 -27.83 -20.98
C ALA A 979 29.76 -27.54 -19.58
N LEU A 980 31.05 -27.23 -19.49
CA LEU A 980 31.69 -26.87 -18.23
C LEU A 980 31.06 -25.62 -17.63
N GLU A 981 30.82 -24.59 -18.43
CA GLU A 981 30.19 -23.34 -17.98
C GLU A 981 28.77 -23.61 -17.43
N TYR A 982 27.97 -24.40 -18.16
CA TYR A 982 26.63 -24.79 -17.72
C TYR A 982 26.66 -25.67 -16.45
N THR A 983 27.59 -26.63 -16.35
CA THR A 983 27.78 -27.45 -15.13
C THR A 983 28.16 -26.59 -13.93
N LYS A 984 29.03 -25.60 -14.10
CA LYS A 984 29.41 -24.69 -13.01
C LYS A 984 28.21 -23.85 -12.52
N ARG A 985 27.39 -23.37 -13.45
CA ARG A 985 26.17 -22.62 -13.12
C ARG A 985 25.14 -23.50 -12.40
N SER A 986 24.90 -24.74 -12.87
CA SER A 986 23.99 -25.66 -12.18
C SER A 986 24.51 -26.08 -10.81
N LEU A 987 25.83 -26.31 -10.70
CA LEU A 987 26.50 -26.61 -9.43
C LEU A 987 26.27 -25.50 -8.40
N GLY A 988 26.47 -24.22 -8.79
CA GLY A 988 26.19 -23.08 -7.91
C GLY A 988 24.75 -23.11 -7.37
N ILE A 989 23.76 -23.30 -8.24
CA ILE A 989 22.35 -23.40 -7.84
C ILE A 989 22.09 -24.59 -6.91
N PHE A 990 22.71 -25.75 -7.15
CA PHE A 990 22.52 -26.92 -6.29
C PHE A 990 23.17 -26.76 -4.91
N ILE A 991 24.30 -26.05 -4.83
CA ILE A 991 24.92 -25.63 -3.57
C ILE A 991 23.97 -24.69 -2.82
N ASP A 992 23.41 -23.69 -3.50
CA ASP A 992 22.49 -22.71 -2.91
C ASP A 992 21.21 -23.38 -2.38
N LEU A 993 20.65 -24.32 -3.14
CA LEU A 993 19.47 -25.11 -2.77
C LEU A 993 19.76 -26.25 -1.77
N GLN A 994 21.02 -26.47 -1.38
CA GLN A 994 21.49 -27.56 -0.52
C GLN A 994 21.10 -28.97 -1.03
N LYS A 995 21.04 -29.17 -2.35
CA LYS A 995 20.76 -30.48 -2.96
C LYS A 995 22.04 -31.31 -3.05
N LYS A 996 22.47 -31.87 -1.92
CA LYS A 996 23.78 -32.56 -1.78
C LYS A 996 24.04 -33.64 -2.81
N GLU A 997 23.03 -34.45 -3.16
CA GLU A 997 23.17 -35.49 -4.18
C GLU A 997 23.44 -34.91 -5.58
N ARG A 998 22.71 -33.86 -5.96
CA ARG A 998 22.88 -33.20 -7.27
C ARG A 998 24.16 -32.36 -7.31
N GLU A 999 24.54 -31.77 -6.19
CA GLU A 999 25.83 -31.09 -6.01
C GLU A 999 26.98 -32.05 -6.28
N ALA A 1000 27.01 -33.23 -5.63
CA ALA A 1000 28.05 -34.24 -5.85
C ALA A 1000 28.09 -34.72 -7.31
N TYR A 1001 26.92 -34.92 -7.93
CA TYR A 1001 26.85 -35.29 -9.33
C TYR A 1001 27.40 -34.20 -10.27
N ALA A 1002 27.13 -32.93 -9.97
CA ALA A 1002 27.65 -31.81 -10.73
C ALA A 1002 29.18 -31.63 -10.54
N TRP A 1003 29.72 -31.85 -9.33
CA TRP A 1003 31.17 -31.90 -9.07
C TRP A 1003 31.85 -33.00 -9.91
N LEU A 1004 31.34 -34.24 -9.84
CA LEU A 1004 31.84 -35.35 -10.64
C LEU A 1004 31.76 -35.08 -12.14
N ARG A 1005 30.68 -34.44 -12.61
CA ARG A 1005 30.52 -34.08 -14.01
C ARG A 1005 31.53 -33.03 -14.44
N ALA A 1006 31.77 -31.99 -13.64
CA ALA A 1006 32.81 -31.01 -13.92
C ALA A 1006 34.21 -31.66 -13.98
N GLY A 1007 34.54 -32.54 -13.03
CA GLY A 1007 35.79 -33.32 -13.05
C GLY A 1007 35.95 -34.15 -14.32
N LYS A 1008 34.89 -34.84 -14.77
CA LYS A 1008 34.88 -35.57 -16.05
C LYS A 1008 35.14 -34.65 -17.25
N ILE A 1009 34.52 -33.46 -17.29
CA ILE A 1009 34.74 -32.50 -18.38
C ILE A 1009 36.19 -32.01 -18.40
N TYR A 1010 36.76 -31.69 -17.23
CA TYR A 1010 38.16 -31.28 -17.11
C TYR A 1010 39.15 -32.35 -17.57
N TYR A 1011 38.85 -33.62 -17.27
CA TYR A 1011 39.64 -34.75 -17.75
C TYR A 1011 39.60 -34.85 -19.28
N VAL A 1012 38.41 -34.71 -19.88
CA VAL A 1012 38.25 -34.72 -21.35
C VAL A 1012 38.98 -33.53 -22.00
N LEU A 1013 39.02 -32.37 -21.34
CA LEU A 1013 39.79 -31.19 -21.75
C LEU A 1013 41.31 -31.31 -21.48
N ARG A 1014 41.78 -32.43 -20.90
CA ARG A 1014 43.18 -32.69 -20.52
C ARG A 1014 43.76 -31.70 -19.50
N GLN A 1015 42.90 -31.13 -18.65
CA GLN A 1015 43.30 -30.23 -17.55
C GLN A 1015 43.41 -31.00 -16.23
N ASN A 1016 44.35 -31.94 -16.16
CA ASN A 1016 44.44 -32.94 -15.09
C ASN A 1016 44.59 -32.33 -13.68
N GLU A 1017 45.27 -31.19 -13.54
CA GLU A 1017 45.44 -30.49 -12.26
C GLU A 1017 44.11 -30.06 -11.62
N LEU A 1018 43.10 -29.77 -12.44
CA LEU A 1018 41.75 -29.40 -11.97
C LEU A 1018 40.86 -30.62 -11.73
N VAL A 1019 41.19 -31.77 -12.31
CA VAL A 1019 40.41 -33.00 -12.12
C VAL A 1019 40.48 -33.47 -10.67
N ASP A 1020 41.68 -33.45 -10.09
CA ASP A 1020 41.90 -33.87 -8.70
C ASP A 1020 41.12 -32.99 -7.70
N LEU A 1021 41.00 -31.68 -7.99
CA LEU A 1021 40.25 -30.75 -7.15
C LEU A 1021 38.73 -30.98 -7.19
N TYR A 1022 38.20 -31.45 -8.31
CA TYR A 1022 36.76 -31.67 -8.52
C TYR A 1022 36.30 -33.12 -8.20
N ILE A 1023 37.21 -34.07 -8.04
CA ILE A 1023 36.93 -35.48 -7.68
C ILE A 1023 37.13 -35.76 -6.17
N GLN A 1024 37.75 -34.84 -5.42
CA GLN A 1024 37.97 -34.96 -3.97
C GLN A 1024 36.72 -34.77 -3.09
N VAL A 1025 35.58 -34.39 -3.67
CA VAL A 1025 34.28 -34.15 -3.00
C VAL A 1025 33.41 -35.40 -3.08
#